data_AF-A0A950FLE2-F1
#
_entry.id   AF-A0A950FLE2-F1
#
_cell.length_a   1.000
_cell.length_b   1.000
_cell.length_c   1.000
_cell.angle_alpha   90.00
_cell.angle_beta   90.00
_cell.angle_gamma   90.00
#
_symmetry.space_group_name_H-M   'P 1'
#
loop_
_entity.id
_entity.type
_entity.pdbx_description
1 polymer ?
#
loop_
_entity_poly.entity_id
_entity_poly.type
_entity_poly.pdbx_seq_one_letter_code
_entity_poly.pdbx_strand_id
1 'polypeptide(L)'
;MALNGVQSGQAVEQYIEPAVRAQAAVSRLQELLDEVSRAVEEGRYDAALRSADCAVRIAPDHPACLLIQTRLLVRLGAASEAIQRLRGREEPEVIVARGEALCTLGWTGDAAACCEMLLRRRAVDSVDGLQQLAAQLCLTSDNKFAGWVGVDTRLRLVGQVSSGGKVSISCEGKVWSPTVIPAGQNDLDSFTFEVPAGVSGRLRIYRSDSELLGSGQPWPPEFGVTGWVVMEDRQLVGEVKLDWAPTLPVTLAIGPLDGKHVLLAGHELMPESAGWRFSVAVNDLPHNSSHLEVGALLANGKYTPLIGSPVEILPTPSRPVGAIARQSAGVGLNQKANSQPKVDIVVPVYAGRDETLLCLKRVLATTASHEAELVVINDASPDSELKEALDDLARDGRITLLTNRINLGFPGAANKGINLHSDRDIVLLNADAEPFGNWLERLKFAAYASDDIGTVTPFGEDASITSYPGKVAHNYTSAEGEEIDRIASQVNRKKVVELPVGVGFCLYIKRSCLVEIGGFDERSFDKGYGEENDFCLRARAQNWRHVAATDLFVRHSGARSYGPLKRTLMERNRRVLYALHPGYETMIAEFMAADPLLDARRAIDMHRLLGDAREPVLLVTADLPGGVKRHINDRQSALSTTGVTVLVLRPARIPGRGEHLILKVEGQELENLIFKVPEELPVLFSFLNRLQLSHIELHHFVGIQEAALEGLISLGIRYDVYIHDYSWICPRLTLSGENGGYCGEPPIEACESCVRQHGSALEKSLTVNALRTRSARILHGANSVIVPTNDVRHRLMRYFPGLSIQMMAWEKPHGAFSLSSIAMAARLRVVVIGAISIPKGFRVLLDCARDAAERNLALEFIVIGYTCDDEALLATKRVFITGPYADSEVPALLEREWPHVAFFPSIIPETWCYTLSHAIARGLPIVGFDLGAIAERVRTYPAAELLPLSAAAADINNSLLRLARKITISDVQKELHMDSEVTTNNEPVASELMASVQVLTLPVGTYAFTVQGGASPAEADEDLILPALQVGLAPVNSPGTIEFVAGATTLDRWLARSNDIIIAKISGGNVSLLLTSLRSSTSSVLAIDVRRIDAQPSGRDPEFQMKGPDKRSEVLPIRVVAHVQNIGDLHFSDDWIGCLGDRLWIEAFAVLSVGELGPGAIEYCAVYANGTRTPWLSNQMLCGSRGRFMPIVGCAIRLKSEFAERYECWYSARFVSGNTSGPFMHGELCRSDVPGDPLWGFELRVAERALSGTRNELA
;
A
#
# COMPACT_ATOMS: atom_id res chain seq x y z
N MET A 1 0.22 -24.39 29.84
CA MET A 1 0.26 -24.42 31.31
C MET A 1 1.14 -23.28 31.80
N ALA A 2 0.55 -22.10 31.99
CA ALA A 2 0.97 -21.00 32.86
C ALA A 2 -0.08 -19.89 32.66
N LEU A 3 -0.50 -19.21 33.73
CA LEU A 3 -1.46 -18.10 33.78
C LEU A 3 -2.92 -18.49 34.06
N ASN A 4 -3.17 -18.98 35.27
CA ASN A 4 -4.47 -18.87 35.95
C ASN A 4 -4.31 -17.94 37.15
N GLY A 5 -5.03 -16.82 37.18
CA GLY A 5 -5.17 -16.02 38.40
C GLY A 5 -5.75 -14.62 38.21
N VAL A 6 -6.93 -14.41 38.81
CA VAL A 6 -7.55 -13.16 39.30
C VAL A 6 -8.79 -12.66 38.54
N GLN A 7 -9.95 -12.86 39.18
CA GLN A 7 -11.25 -12.23 38.89
C GLN A 7 -11.45 -10.99 39.78
N SER A 8 -11.98 -9.89 39.22
CA SER A 8 -13.12 -9.11 39.76
C SER A 8 -13.41 -7.80 38.97
N GLY A 9 -14.65 -7.68 38.46
CA GLY A 9 -15.57 -6.54 38.62
C GLY A 9 -15.32 -5.15 37.98
N GLN A 10 -16.00 -4.90 36.85
CA GLN A 10 -16.69 -3.65 36.43
C GLN A 10 -15.91 -2.34 36.18
N ALA A 11 -15.58 -2.08 34.91
CA ALA A 11 -15.75 -0.80 34.21
C ALA A 11 -15.82 -1.06 32.69
N VAL A 12 -16.95 -0.74 32.06
CA VAL A 12 -17.33 -1.22 30.72
C VAL A 12 -16.84 -0.26 29.62
N GLU A 13 -16.19 -0.86 28.61
CA GLU A 13 -16.11 -0.48 27.17
C GLU A 13 -14.87 0.19 26.51
N GLN A 14 -13.66 0.25 27.10
CA GLN A 14 -12.49 0.76 26.32
C GLN A 14 -11.17 -0.01 26.29
N TYR A 15 -10.98 -1.12 26.99
CA TYR A 15 -9.79 -1.95 26.78
C TYR A 15 -10.15 -3.43 26.95
N ILE A 16 -10.60 -4.07 25.86
CA ILE A 16 -10.50 -5.53 25.76
C ILE A 16 -9.02 -5.81 25.49
N GLU A 17 -8.34 -6.45 26.43
CA GLU A 17 -6.93 -6.83 26.29
C GLU A 17 -6.68 -7.53 24.94
N PRO A 18 -5.55 -7.27 24.26
CA PRO A 18 -5.17 -7.96 23.02
C PRO A 18 -5.19 -9.49 23.16
N ALA A 19 -4.90 -10.01 24.35
CA ALA A 19 -4.88 -11.44 24.65
C ALA A 19 -6.29 -12.08 24.67
N VAL A 20 -7.29 -11.39 25.24
CA VAL A 20 -8.68 -11.88 25.27
C VAL A 20 -9.32 -11.82 23.88
N ARG A 21 -9.03 -10.77 23.10
CA ARG A 21 -9.40 -10.70 21.68
C ARG A 21 -8.71 -11.78 20.85
N ALA A 22 -7.43 -12.07 21.09
CA ALA A 22 -6.73 -13.14 20.39
C ALA A 22 -7.36 -14.52 20.70
N GLN A 23 -7.73 -14.78 21.95
CA GLN A 23 -8.32 -16.06 22.33
C GLN A 23 -9.77 -16.23 21.83
N ALA A 24 -10.59 -15.18 21.87
CA ALA A 24 -11.93 -15.16 21.28
C ALA A 24 -11.88 -15.23 19.73
N ALA A 25 -10.93 -14.55 19.10
CA ALA A 25 -10.71 -14.61 17.65
C ALA A 25 -10.27 -16.02 17.20
N VAL A 26 -9.42 -16.70 17.98
CA VAL A 26 -9.01 -18.09 17.72
C VAL A 26 -10.20 -19.05 17.83
N SER A 27 -11.02 -18.92 18.88
CA SER A 27 -12.24 -19.74 19.04
C SER A 27 -13.23 -19.52 17.90
N ARG A 28 -13.48 -18.26 17.53
CA ARG A 28 -14.40 -17.90 16.43
C ARG A 28 -13.88 -18.35 15.07
N LEU A 29 -12.58 -18.26 14.84
CA LEU A 29 -11.96 -18.73 13.61
C LEU A 29 -12.17 -20.24 13.43
N GLN A 30 -12.01 -21.03 14.49
CA GLN A 30 -12.26 -22.47 14.46
C GLN A 30 -13.71 -22.79 14.11
N GLU A 31 -14.68 -22.12 14.74
CA GLU A 31 -16.10 -22.30 14.43
C GLU A 31 -16.44 -22.01 12.97
N LEU A 32 -15.88 -20.93 12.41
CA LEU A 32 -16.08 -20.58 11.00
C LEU A 32 -15.48 -21.63 10.07
N LEU A 33 -14.30 -22.18 10.39
CA LEU A 33 -13.69 -23.25 9.60
C LEU A 33 -14.50 -24.56 9.69
N ASP A 34 -15.11 -24.86 10.85
CA ASP A 34 -16.02 -26.00 11.02
C ASP A 34 -17.33 -25.78 10.24
N GLU A 35 -17.87 -24.56 10.21
CA GLU A 35 -19.01 -24.18 9.37
C GLU A 35 -18.71 -24.31 7.88
N VAL A 36 -17.52 -23.87 7.44
CA VAL A 36 -17.06 -24.05 6.07
C VAL A 36 -17.04 -25.54 5.73
N SER A 37 -16.44 -26.35 6.59
CA SER A 37 -16.32 -27.81 6.39
C SER A 37 -17.69 -28.46 6.25
N ARG A 38 -18.61 -28.17 7.19
CA ARG A 38 -19.99 -28.70 7.16
C ARG A 38 -20.76 -28.23 5.92
N ALA A 39 -20.63 -26.96 5.54
CA ALA A 39 -21.30 -26.43 4.35
C ALA A 39 -20.76 -27.06 3.06
N VAL A 40 -19.46 -27.34 2.98
CA VAL A 40 -18.85 -28.07 1.86
C VAL A 40 -19.36 -29.51 1.80
N GLU A 41 -19.41 -30.22 2.94
CA GLU A 41 -19.95 -31.59 3.03
C GLU A 41 -21.42 -31.67 2.59
N GLU A 42 -22.21 -30.65 2.91
CA GLU A 42 -23.62 -30.54 2.50
C GLU A 42 -23.80 -29.99 1.07
N GLY A 43 -22.72 -29.68 0.35
CA GLY A 43 -22.75 -29.11 -1.01
C GLY A 43 -23.23 -27.66 -1.10
N ARG A 44 -23.27 -26.92 0.03
CA ARG A 44 -23.70 -25.52 0.13
C ARG A 44 -22.50 -24.55 0.00
N TYR A 45 -21.89 -24.51 -1.18
CA TYR A 45 -20.65 -23.77 -1.43
C TYR A 45 -20.77 -22.25 -1.22
N ASP A 46 -21.91 -21.61 -1.51
CA ASP A 46 -22.12 -20.18 -1.23
C ASP A 46 -22.07 -19.87 0.26
N ALA A 47 -22.66 -20.76 1.09
CA ALA A 47 -22.60 -20.63 2.54
C ALA A 47 -21.19 -20.87 3.08
N ALA A 48 -20.46 -21.82 2.49
CA ALA A 48 -19.04 -22.04 2.81
C ALA A 48 -18.20 -20.80 2.48
N LEU A 49 -18.39 -20.19 1.30
CA LEU A 49 -17.67 -18.97 0.93
C LEU A 49 -18.00 -17.82 1.88
N ARG A 50 -19.26 -17.68 2.30
CA ARG A 50 -19.72 -16.67 3.27
C ARG A 50 -18.95 -16.77 4.61
N SER A 51 -18.77 -17.97 5.14
CA SER A 51 -18.01 -18.21 6.38
C SER A 51 -16.49 -18.09 6.17
N ALA A 52 -15.95 -18.52 5.02
CA ALA A 52 -14.54 -18.36 4.68
C ALA A 52 -14.12 -16.89 4.54
N ASP A 53 -14.98 -16.06 3.95
CA ASP A 53 -14.80 -14.61 3.89
C ASP A 53 -14.75 -13.96 5.27
N CYS A 54 -15.56 -14.44 6.21
CA CYS A 54 -15.52 -13.98 7.60
C CYS A 54 -14.21 -14.41 8.28
N ALA A 55 -13.75 -15.64 8.05
CA ALA A 55 -12.48 -16.16 8.57
C ALA A 55 -11.28 -15.33 8.08
N VAL A 56 -11.23 -14.96 6.79
CA VAL A 56 -10.18 -14.10 6.24
C VAL A 56 -10.23 -12.68 6.83
N ARG A 57 -11.42 -12.13 7.12
CA ARG A 57 -11.53 -10.83 7.81
C ARG A 57 -11.00 -10.86 9.24
N ILE A 58 -11.13 -12.00 9.93
CA ILE A 58 -10.59 -12.19 11.28
C ILE A 58 -9.07 -12.42 11.24
N ALA A 59 -8.59 -13.18 10.25
CA ALA A 59 -7.19 -13.57 10.12
C ALA A 59 -6.68 -13.41 8.66
N PRO A 60 -6.44 -12.17 8.20
CA PRO A 60 -6.15 -11.86 6.79
C PRO A 60 -4.81 -12.41 6.31
N ASP A 61 -3.86 -12.63 7.22
CA ASP A 61 -2.53 -13.13 6.91
C ASP A 61 -2.41 -14.65 7.09
N HIS A 62 -3.47 -15.33 7.54
CA HIS A 62 -3.41 -16.77 7.81
C HIS A 62 -3.49 -17.58 6.50
N PRO A 63 -2.42 -18.33 6.11
CA PRO A 63 -2.37 -18.99 4.80
C PRO A 63 -3.52 -19.96 4.54
N ALA A 64 -3.94 -20.73 5.56
CA ALA A 64 -5.06 -21.66 5.42
C ALA A 64 -6.40 -20.98 5.09
N CYS A 65 -6.67 -19.79 5.66
CA CYS A 65 -7.92 -19.06 5.41
C CYS A 65 -7.98 -18.57 3.96
N LEU A 66 -6.85 -18.02 3.47
CA LEU A 66 -6.70 -17.58 2.09
C LEU A 66 -6.81 -18.74 1.10
N LEU A 67 -6.19 -19.88 1.41
CA LEU A 67 -6.25 -21.08 0.57
C LEU A 67 -7.67 -21.63 0.45
N ILE A 68 -8.38 -21.77 1.58
CA ILE A 68 -9.77 -22.24 1.62
C ILE A 68 -10.67 -21.31 0.82
N GLN A 69 -10.58 -20.00 1.04
CA GLN A 69 -11.36 -19.01 0.31
C GLN A 69 -11.07 -19.05 -1.19
N THR A 70 -9.80 -19.11 -1.59
CA THR A 70 -9.39 -19.17 -3.00
C THR A 70 -10.00 -20.38 -3.69
N ARG A 71 -9.89 -21.57 -3.08
CA ARG A 71 -10.44 -22.81 -3.64
C ARG A 71 -11.97 -22.75 -3.75
N LEU A 72 -12.66 -22.15 -2.78
CA LEU A 72 -14.11 -21.93 -2.84
C LEU A 72 -14.50 -20.96 -3.98
N LEU A 73 -13.78 -19.86 -4.13
CA LEU A 73 -14.00 -18.90 -5.23
C LEU A 73 -13.78 -19.55 -6.60
N VAL A 74 -12.69 -20.29 -6.78
CA VAL A 74 -12.42 -21.04 -8.03
C VAL A 74 -13.54 -22.05 -8.30
N ARG A 75 -13.99 -22.78 -7.27
CA ARG A 75 -15.09 -23.75 -7.38
C ARG A 75 -16.41 -23.12 -7.80
N LEU A 76 -16.68 -21.89 -7.34
CA LEU A 76 -17.87 -21.10 -7.67
C LEU A 76 -17.75 -20.33 -8.99
N GLY A 77 -16.65 -20.49 -9.74
CA GLY A 77 -16.43 -19.81 -11.03
C GLY A 77 -15.89 -18.38 -10.90
N ALA A 78 -15.52 -17.93 -9.70
CA ALA A 78 -14.97 -16.62 -9.40
C ALA A 78 -13.42 -16.61 -9.34
N ALA A 79 -12.77 -17.33 -10.26
CA ALA A 79 -11.31 -17.48 -10.26
C ALA A 79 -10.54 -16.15 -10.43
N SER A 80 -11.11 -15.17 -11.15
CA SER A 80 -10.52 -13.83 -11.29
C SER A 80 -10.45 -13.07 -9.96
N GLU A 81 -11.51 -13.18 -9.15
CA GLU A 81 -11.56 -12.58 -7.81
C GLU A 81 -10.56 -13.25 -6.88
N ALA A 82 -10.45 -14.58 -6.96
CA ALA A 82 -9.46 -15.35 -6.21
C ALA A 82 -8.02 -14.86 -6.48
N ILE A 83 -7.67 -14.63 -7.75
CA ILE A 83 -6.35 -14.11 -8.14
C ILE A 83 -6.12 -12.69 -7.60
N GLN A 84 -7.13 -11.82 -7.65
CA GLN A 84 -7.00 -10.45 -7.13
C GLN A 84 -6.71 -10.44 -5.63
N ARG A 85 -7.37 -11.31 -4.87
CA ARG A 85 -7.18 -11.44 -3.42
C ARG A 85 -5.81 -12.02 -3.03
N LEU A 86 -5.17 -12.77 -3.92
CA LEU A 86 -3.84 -13.35 -3.71
C LEU A 86 -2.67 -12.48 -4.24
N ARG A 87 -2.92 -11.23 -4.66
CA ARG A 87 -1.87 -10.34 -5.18
C ARG A 87 -0.84 -9.97 -4.10
N GLY A 88 0.43 -9.92 -4.48
CA GLY A 88 1.54 -9.55 -3.58
C GLY A 88 1.96 -10.63 -2.57
N ARG A 89 1.35 -11.83 -2.63
CA ARG A 89 1.65 -12.97 -1.75
C ARG A 89 2.65 -13.91 -2.41
N GLU A 90 3.63 -14.38 -1.63
CA GLU A 90 4.78 -15.19 -2.09
C GLU A 90 4.89 -16.54 -1.37
N GLU A 91 3.94 -16.88 -0.52
CA GLU A 91 3.86 -18.17 0.15
C GLU A 91 3.66 -19.31 -0.89
N PRO A 92 4.42 -20.43 -0.84
CA PRO A 92 4.40 -21.46 -1.88
C PRO A 92 3.00 -22.03 -2.17
N GLU A 93 2.23 -22.35 -1.14
CA GLU A 93 0.88 -22.90 -1.23
C GLU A 93 -0.11 -21.88 -1.83
N VAL A 94 0.11 -20.59 -1.57
CA VAL A 94 -0.68 -19.49 -2.14
C VAL A 94 -0.36 -19.31 -3.63
N ILE A 95 0.91 -19.44 -4.02
CA ILE A 95 1.33 -19.42 -5.43
C ILE A 95 0.73 -20.60 -6.20
N VAL A 96 0.71 -21.80 -5.60
CA VAL A 96 0.05 -22.98 -6.20
C VAL A 96 -1.43 -22.71 -6.42
N ALA A 97 -2.15 -22.24 -5.39
CA ALA A 97 -3.58 -21.93 -5.50
C ALA A 97 -3.89 -20.85 -6.55
N ARG A 98 -3.00 -19.84 -6.68
CA ARG A 98 -3.07 -18.84 -7.75
C ARG A 98 -2.88 -19.48 -9.13
N GLY A 99 -1.93 -20.40 -9.26
CA GLY A 99 -1.72 -21.19 -10.48
C GLY A 99 -2.93 -22.04 -10.86
N GLU A 100 -3.57 -22.71 -9.90
CA GLU A 100 -4.80 -23.49 -10.09
C GLU A 100 -5.96 -22.59 -10.59
N ALA A 101 -6.11 -21.40 -9.99
CA ALA A 101 -7.11 -20.41 -10.42
C ALA A 101 -6.86 -19.93 -11.86
N LEU A 102 -5.61 -19.64 -12.22
CA LEU A 102 -5.20 -19.24 -13.57
C LEU A 102 -5.44 -20.35 -14.60
N CYS A 103 -5.15 -21.61 -14.26
CA CYS A 103 -5.50 -22.76 -15.10
C CYS A 103 -6.99 -22.82 -15.40
N THR A 104 -7.84 -22.55 -14.40
CA THR A 104 -9.30 -22.54 -14.55
C THR A 104 -9.80 -21.45 -15.49
N LEU A 105 -9.09 -20.31 -15.58
CA LEU A 105 -9.37 -19.23 -16.52
C LEU A 105 -8.79 -19.48 -17.94
N GLY A 106 -8.09 -20.59 -18.16
CA GLY A 106 -7.39 -20.88 -19.41
C GLY A 106 -6.09 -20.09 -19.61
N TRP A 107 -5.60 -19.39 -18.59
CA TRP A 107 -4.36 -18.60 -18.63
C TRP A 107 -3.15 -19.49 -18.34
N THR A 108 -2.94 -20.47 -19.22
CA THR A 108 -1.94 -21.54 -19.04
C THR A 108 -0.50 -21.02 -19.00
N GLY A 109 -0.22 -19.85 -19.60
CA GLY A 109 1.10 -19.21 -19.55
C GLY A 109 1.48 -18.71 -18.16
N ASP A 110 0.60 -17.93 -17.52
CA ASP A 110 0.85 -17.37 -16.18
C ASP A 110 0.80 -18.45 -15.10
N ALA A 111 -0.08 -19.44 -15.25
CA ALA A 111 -0.10 -20.61 -14.40
C ALA A 111 1.21 -21.41 -14.49
N ALA A 112 1.74 -21.58 -15.71
CA ALA A 112 3.05 -22.20 -15.92
C ALA A 112 4.19 -21.40 -15.30
N ALA A 113 4.16 -20.07 -15.35
CA ALA A 113 5.16 -19.22 -14.70
C ALA A 113 5.16 -19.40 -13.17
N CYS A 114 3.98 -19.46 -12.55
CA CYS A 114 3.84 -19.74 -11.11
C CYS A 114 4.43 -21.12 -10.76
N CYS A 115 4.11 -22.13 -11.57
CA CYS A 115 4.59 -23.50 -11.39
C CYS A 115 6.11 -23.61 -11.60
N GLU A 116 6.66 -23.03 -12.67
CA GLU A 116 8.08 -23.05 -13.03
C GLU A 116 8.95 -22.35 -11.98
N MET A 117 8.46 -21.26 -11.39
CA MET A 117 9.13 -20.58 -10.29
C MET A 117 9.32 -21.50 -9.08
N LEU A 118 8.30 -22.28 -8.73
CA LEU A 118 8.35 -23.21 -7.60
C LEU A 118 9.18 -24.46 -7.92
N LEU A 119 8.98 -25.08 -9.10
CA LEU A 119 9.73 -26.26 -9.53
C LEU A 119 11.26 -26.04 -9.54
N ARG A 120 11.71 -24.81 -9.79
CA ARG A 120 13.14 -24.44 -9.79
C ARG A 120 13.72 -24.06 -8.43
N ARG A 121 12.88 -23.79 -7.41
CA ARG A 121 13.30 -23.22 -6.11
C ARG A 121 12.94 -24.08 -4.90
N ARG A 122 12.06 -25.07 -5.07
CA ARG A 122 11.50 -25.90 -3.99
C ARG A 122 11.54 -27.38 -4.38
N ALA A 123 11.63 -28.25 -3.37
CA ALA A 123 11.39 -29.66 -3.59
C ALA A 123 9.91 -29.86 -3.93
N VAL A 124 9.62 -30.64 -4.97
CA VAL A 124 8.25 -30.84 -5.47
C VAL A 124 7.34 -31.42 -4.40
N ASP A 125 7.87 -32.37 -3.62
CA ASP A 125 7.21 -33.08 -2.53
C ASP A 125 7.20 -32.29 -1.20
N SER A 126 7.77 -31.08 -1.17
CA SER A 126 7.71 -30.17 -0.01
C SER A 126 6.63 -29.09 -0.11
N VAL A 127 5.96 -28.97 -1.26
CA VAL A 127 4.91 -27.97 -1.51
C VAL A 127 3.63 -28.67 -1.91
N ASP A 128 2.61 -28.60 -1.06
CA ASP A 128 1.30 -29.21 -1.31
C ASP A 128 0.66 -28.65 -2.59
N GLY A 129 0.20 -29.54 -3.47
CA GLY A 129 -0.49 -29.17 -4.72
C GLY A 129 0.42 -28.88 -5.92
N LEU A 130 1.73 -28.71 -5.74
CA LEU A 130 2.65 -28.34 -6.83
C LEU A 130 2.72 -29.40 -7.93
N GLN A 131 2.77 -30.69 -7.55
CA GLN A 131 2.75 -31.80 -8.49
C GLN A 131 1.43 -31.84 -9.29
N GLN A 132 0.30 -31.62 -8.63
CA GLN A 132 -1.02 -31.63 -9.25
C GLN A 132 -1.16 -30.48 -10.25
N LEU A 133 -0.72 -29.27 -9.89
CA LEU A 133 -0.71 -28.11 -10.78
C LEU A 133 0.16 -28.36 -12.02
N ALA A 134 1.36 -28.91 -11.84
CA ALA A 134 2.27 -29.24 -12.94
C ALA A 134 1.66 -30.30 -13.88
N ALA A 135 1.05 -31.35 -13.34
CA ALA A 135 0.35 -32.36 -14.12
C ALA A 135 -0.86 -31.80 -14.86
N GLN A 136 -1.67 -30.95 -14.19
CA GLN A 136 -2.84 -30.30 -14.79
C GLN A 136 -2.45 -29.46 -16.00
N LEU A 137 -1.36 -28.68 -15.92
CA LEU A 137 -0.84 -27.88 -17.04
C LEU A 137 -0.50 -28.73 -18.26
N CYS A 138 0.04 -29.93 -18.06
CA CYS A 138 0.38 -30.88 -19.12
C CYS A 138 -0.84 -31.59 -19.72
N LEU A 139 -1.94 -31.71 -18.96
CA LEU A 139 -3.19 -32.34 -19.40
C LEU A 139 -4.22 -31.34 -19.97
N THR A 140 -3.85 -30.06 -20.08
CA THR A 140 -4.72 -29.05 -20.70
C THR A 140 -5.01 -29.37 -22.17
N SER A 141 -6.18 -28.95 -22.66
CA SER A 141 -6.67 -29.22 -24.04
C SER A 141 -5.70 -28.80 -25.14
N ASP A 142 -4.84 -27.82 -24.86
CA ASP A 142 -3.92 -27.25 -25.83
C ASP A 142 -2.61 -28.06 -25.94
N ASN A 143 -2.41 -29.08 -25.09
CA ASN A 143 -1.23 -29.96 -25.03
C ASN A 143 0.12 -29.20 -25.11
N LYS A 144 0.14 -27.97 -24.58
CA LYS A 144 1.26 -27.02 -24.75
C LYS A 144 2.55 -27.50 -24.09
N PHE A 145 2.45 -28.26 -23.02
CA PHE A 145 3.58 -28.75 -22.24
C PHE A 145 3.70 -30.26 -22.36
N ALA A 146 4.79 -30.73 -22.95
CA ALA A 146 5.03 -32.16 -23.18
C ALA A 146 5.19 -32.99 -21.88
N GLY A 147 5.44 -32.31 -20.76
CA GLY A 147 5.61 -32.84 -19.42
C GLY A 147 6.24 -31.80 -18.50
N TRP A 148 6.51 -32.19 -17.25
CA TRP A 148 7.15 -31.36 -16.23
C TRP A 148 8.26 -32.14 -15.51
N VAL A 149 9.18 -31.41 -14.91
CA VAL A 149 10.30 -31.93 -14.13
C VAL A 149 10.59 -31.01 -12.94
N GLY A 150 10.94 -31.60 -11.81
CA GLY A 150 11.45 -30.91 -10.64
C GLY A 150 12.41 -31.78 -9.86
N VAL A 151 12.77 -31.35 -8.65
CA VAL A 151 13.65 -32.07 -7.74
C VAL A 151 12.88 -32.48 -6.50
N ASP A 152 13.03 -33.72 -6.04
CA ASP A 152 12.42 -34.18 -4.78
C ASP A 152 13.33 -33.90 -3.56
N THR A 153 12.81 -34.14 -2.35
CA THR A 153 13.55 -34.01 -1.08
C THR A 153 14.83 -34.87 -0.99
N ARG A 154 15.03 -35.81 -1.92
CA ARG A 154 16.20 -36.72 -1.97
C ARG A 154 17.20 -36.33 -3.06
N LEU A 155 17.07 -35.15 -3.67
CA LEU A 155 17.90 -34.70 -4.78
C LEU A 155 17.85 -35.65 -5.98
N ARG A 156 16.66 -36.17 -6.30
CA ARG A 156 16.40 -36.92 -7.54
C ARG A 156 15.55 -36.07 -8.46
N LEU A 157 15.78 -36.19 -9.76
CA LEU A 157 14.86 -35.62 -10.73
C LEU A 157 13.60 -36.46 -10.74
N VAL A 158 12.47 -35.81 -10.56
CA VAL A 158 11.14 -36.42 -10.66
C VAL A 158 10.31 -35.62 -11.65
N GLY A 159 9.46 -36.30 -12.40
CA GLY A 159 8.63 -35.64 -13.39
C GLY A 159 7.64 -36.57 -14.04
N GLN A 160 6.76 -35.99 -14.84
CA GLN A 160 5.79 -36.74 -15.64
C GLN A 160 5.76 -36.20 -17.07
N VAL A 161 5.50 -37.09 -18.02
CA VAL A 161 5.45 -36.78 -19.45
C VAL A 161 4.26 -37.45 -20.11
N SER A 162 3.78 -36.87 -21.19
CA SER A 162 2.71 -37.50 -22.00
C SER A 162 3.16 -38.84 -22.60
N SER A 163 2.24 -39.81 -22.70
CA SER A 163 2.59 -41.19 -23.05
C SER A 163 3.20 -41.35 -24.44
N GLY A 164 4.15 -42.29 -24.58
CA GLY A 164 4.68 -42.72 -25.89
C GLY A 164 5.90 -41.95 -26.44
N GLY A 165 6.76 -41.38 -25.58
CA GLY A 165 7.99 -40.69 -26.00
C GLY A 165 9.20 -41.02 -25.12
N LYS A 166 10.43 -40.83 -25.64
CA LYS A 166 11.67 -40.96 -24.85
C LYS A 166 11.99 -39.64 -24.14
N VAL A 167 12.27 -39.73 -22.84
CA VAL A 167 12.84 -38.62 -22.07
C VAL A 167 14.35 -38.61 -22.23
N SER A 168 14.94 -37.45 -22.49
CA SER A 168 16.38 -37.24 -22.51
C SER A 168 16.77 -36.10 -21.57
N ILE A 169 17.84 -36.29 -20.82
CA ILE A 169 18.41 -35.32 -19.88
C ILE A 169 19.79 -34.97 -20.41
N SER A 170 20.08 -33.69 -20.60
CA SER A 170 21.36 -33.21 -21.10
C SER A 170 22.01 -32.21 -20.15
N CYS A 171 23.33 -32.31 -20.00
CA CYS A 171 24.14 -31.38 -19.22
C CYS A 171 25.54 -31.32 -19.83
N GLU A 172 26.00 -30.14 -20.25
CA GLU A 172 27.36 -29.92 -20.76
C GLU A 172 27.82 -30.96 -21.81
N GLY A 173 26.92 -31.37 -22.71
CA GLY A 173 27.19 -32.35 -23.76
C GLY A 173 27.06 -33.83 -23.36
N LYS A 174 26.84 -34.15 -22.09
CA LYS A 174 26.43 -35.50 -21.63
C LYS A 174 24.92 -35.66 -21.77
N VAL A 175 24.46 -36.83 -22.21
CA VAL A 175 23.03 -37.15 -22.37
C VAL A 175 22.70 -38.46 -21.66
N TRP A 176 21.62 -38.46 -20.89
CA TRP A 176 21.06 -39.63 -20.20
C TRP A 176 19.60 -39.82 -20.59
N SER A 177 19.09 -41.05 -20.47
CA SER A 177 17.69 -41.39 -20.76
C SER A 177 17.11 -42.16 -19.58
N PRO A 178 16.26 -41.54 -18.74
CA PRO A 178 15.69 -42.21 -17.58
C PRO A 178 14.64 -43.25 -17.99
N THR A 179 14.41 -44.22 -17.10
CA THR A 179 13.30 -45.17 -17.27
C THR A 179 11.98 -44.47 -17.00
N VAL A 180 11.08 -44.53 -17.97
CA VAL A 180 9.72 -43.99 -17.90
C VAL A 180 8.76 -45.12 -17.54
N ILE A 181 7.93 -44.92 -16.52
CA ILE A 181 6.92 -45.85 -16.05
C ILE A 181 5.57 -45.41 -16.64
N PRO A 182 4.98 -46.20 -17.56
CA PRO A 182 3.70 -45.85 -18.18
C PRO A 182 2.57 -45.76 -17.14
N ALA A 183 1.73 -44.74 -17.27
CA ALA A 183 0.50 -44.63 -16.48
C ALA A 183 -0.71 -45.23 -17.23
N GLY A 184 -1.87 -45.33 -16.58
CA GLY A 184 -3.10 -45.84 -17.18
C GLY A 184 -3.60 -44.98 -18.36
N GLN A 185 -4.67 -45.42 -19.05
CA GLN A 185 -5.29 -44.62 -20.12
C GLN A 185 -5.70 -43.23 -19.58
N ASN A 186 -5.25 -42.16 -20.27
CA ASN A 186 -5.45 -40.74 -19.95
C ASN A 186 -4.65 -40.18 -18.76
N ASP A 187 -3.51 -40.78 -18.41
CA ASP A 187 -2.62 -40.28 -17.36
C ASP A 187 -1.18 -40.04 -17.88
N LEU A 188 -0.37 -39.27 -17.15
CA LEU A 188 1.01 -38.96 -17.55
C LEU A 188 1.99 -40.05 -17.07
N ASP A 189 2.87 -40.49 -17.97
CA ASP A 189 3.92 -41.44 -17.64
C ASP A 189 4.94 -40.78 -16.69
N SER A 190 5.28 -41.46 -15.59
CA SER A 190 6.16 -40.90 -14.56
C SER A 190 7.61 -41.34 -14.76
N PHE A 191 8.58 -40.50 -14.42
CA PHE A 191 10.00 -40.89 -14.40
C PHE A 191 10.70 -40.39 -13.14
N THR A 192 11.75 -41.12 -12.77
CA THR A 192 12.67 -40.71 -11.70
C THR A 192 14.10 -40.97 -12.17
N PHE A 193 15.00 -40.04 -11.88
CA PHE A 193 16.40 -40.15 -12.28
C PHE A 193 17.32 -39.67 -11.17
N GLU A 194 18.24 -40.54 -10.78
CA GLU A 194 19.37 -40.18 -9.91
C GLU A 194 20.49 -39.61 -10.79
N VAL A 195 20.79 -38.33 -10.60
CA VAL A 195 21.86 -37.68 -11.36
C VAL A 195 23.21 -38.20 -10.87
N PRO A 196 24.09 -38.70 -11.75
CA PRO A 196 25.40 -39.20 -11.35
C PRO A 196 26.22 -38.17 -10.57
N ALA A 197 27.02 -38.65 -9.61
CA ALA A 197 27.92 -37.81 -8.83
C ALA A 197 28.91 -37.04 -9.75
N GLY A 198 29.22 -35.79 -9.40
CA GLY A 198 30.17 -34.94 -10.13
C GLY A 198 29.60 -34.25 -11.38
N VAL A 199 28.31 -34.36 -11.67
CA VAL A 199 27.64 -33.53 -12.69
C VAL A 199 27.39 -32.13 -12.14
N SER A 200 27.84 -31.10 -12.86
CA SER A 200 27.56 -29.69 -12.59
C SER A 200 27.07 -28.98 -13.85
N GLY A 201 26.23 -27.96 -13.71
CA GLY A 201 25.69 -27.17 -14.83
C GLY A 201 24.17 -27.21 -14.92
N ARG A 202 23.57 -26.59 -15.94
CA ARG A 202 22.11 -26.59 -16.12
C ARG A 202 21.64 -27.86 -16.79
N LEU A 203 20.76 -28.60 -16.11
CA LEU A 203 20.11 -29.77 -16.68
C LEU A 203 18.99 -29.33 -17.62
N ARG A 204 19.07 -29.74 -18.87
CA ARG A 204 17.97 -29.58 -19.82
C ARG A 204 17.31 -30.90 -20.11
N ILE A 205 16.02 -30.99 -19.84
CA ILE A 205 15.23 -32.20 -19.92
C ILE A 205 14.22 -32.04 -21.04
N TYR A 206 14.25 -32.99 -21.98
CA TYR A 206 13.43 -33.00 -23.17
C TYR A 206 12.61 -34.29 -23.24
N ARG A 207 11.41 -34.18 -23.81
CA ARG A 207 10.68 -35.31 -24.37
C ARG A 207 10.74 -35.18 -25.88
N SER A 208 11.43 -36.10 -26.55
CA SER A 208 11.78 -35.96 -27.97
C SER A 208 12.44 -34.59 -28.23
N ASP A 209 11.72 -33.62 -28.82
CA ASP A 209 12.22 -32.27 -29.15
C ASP A 209 11.62 -31.15 -28.27
N SER A 210 10.76 -31.48 -27.31
CA SER A 210 10.07 -30.49 -26.46
C SER A 210 10.66 -30.46 -25.05
N GLU A 211 11.08 -29.27 -24.61
CA GLU A 211 11.62 -29.07 -23.26
C GLU A 211 10.49 -29.13 -22.20
N LEU A 212 10.77 -29.79 -21.06
CA LEU A 212 9.79 -29.96 -19.99
C LEU A 212 9.66 -28.68 -19.13
N LEU A 213 8.47 -28.46 -18.56
CA LEU A 213 8.26 -27.40 -17.55
C LEU A 213 9.18 -27.65 -16.34
N GLY A 214 9.91 -26.63 -15.88
CA GLY A 214 10.91 -26.78 -14.80
C GLY A 214 12.32 -27.17 -15.27
N SER A 215 12.51 -27.47 -16.57
CA SER A 215 13.82 -27.68 -17.18
C SER A 215 14.73 -26.44 -17.08
N GLY A 216 16.04 -26.62 -17.26
CA GLY A 216 17.04 -25.56 -17.20
C GLY A 216 17.48 -25.20 -15.78
N GLN A 217 17.07 -25.98 -14.78
CA GLN A 217 17.50 -25.82 -13.39
C GLN A 217 19.01 -26.12 -13.25
N PRO A 218 19.75 -25.32 -12.47
CA PRO A 218 21.14 -25.62 -12.17
C PRO A 218 21.25 -26.93 -11.36
N TRP A 219 22.35 -27.67 -11.57
CA TRP A 219 22.69 -28.90 -10.88
C TRP A 219 24.17 -28.89 -10.44
N PRO A 220 24.52 -29.38 -9.24
CA PRO A 220 23.58 -29.56 -8.14
C PRO A 220 22.89 -28.21 -7.89
N PRO A 221 21.58 -28.21 -7.67
CA PRO A 221 20.85 -26.97 -7.45
C PRO A 221 21.52 -26.18 -6.33
N GLU A 222 21.64 -24.85 -6.51
CA GLU A 222 22.14 -23.91 -5.50
C GLU A 222 21.11 -23.76 -4.37
N PHE A 223 20.82 -24.89 -3.76
CA PHE A 223 19.89 -25.06 -2.69
C PHE A 223 20.57 -24.58 -1.42
N GLY A 224 20.24 -23.34 -1.05
CA GLY A 224 20.75 -22.67 0.14
C GLY A 224 20.58 -23.54 1.38
N VAL A 225 21.71 -23.83 2.02
CA VAL A 225 21.72 -24.07 3.46
C VAL A 225 21.85 -22.70 4.08
N THR A 226 20.79 -22.26 4.75
CA THR A 226 20.87 -21.05 5.55
C THR A 226 20.97 -21.48 7.01
N GLY A 227 22.00 -21.01 7.70
CA GLY A 227 22.17 -21.33 9.11
C GLY A 227 23.36 -20.63 9.74
N TRP A 228 23.32 -20.52 11.06
CA TRP A 228 24.34 -19.88 11.88
C TRP A 228 24.69 -20.76 13.07
N VAL A 229 25.88 -20.54 13.62
CA VAL A 229 26.36 -21.19 14.83
C VAL A 229 27.16 -20.21 15.68
N VAL A 230 26.99 -20.28 17.00
CA VAL A 230 27.82 -19.57 18.00
C VAL A 230 28.17 -20.50 19.16
N MET A 231 29.18 -20.09 19.94
CA MET A 231 29.52 -20.69 21.23
C MET A 231 28.85 -19.90 22.35
N GLU A 232 27.94 -20.53 23.10
CA GLU A 232 27.28 -19.96 24.28
C GLU A 232 27.46 -20.93 25.46
N ASP A 233 28.09 -20.50 26.56
CA ASP A 233 28.26 -21.33 27.78
C ASP A 233 28.81 -22.76 27.55
N ARG A 234 29.79 -22.90 26.63
CA ARG A 234 30.37 -24.18 26.18
C ARG A 234 29.37 -25.11 25.46
N GLN A 235 28.30 -24.55 24.92
CA GLN A 235 27.37 -25.17 24.00
C GLN A 235 27.55 -24.55 22.61
N LEU A 236 27.57 -25.40 21.58
CA LEU A 236 27.33 -24.96 20.21
C LEU A 236 25.83 -24.78 20.03
N VAL A 237 25.40 -23.54 19.88
CA VAL A 237 23.99 -23.17 19.63
C VAL A 237 23.87 -22.65 18.21
N GLY A 238 22.85 -23.11 17.49
CA GLY A 238 22.64 -22.66 16.13
C GLY A 238 21.27 -23.01 15.56
N GLU A 239 21.06 -22.53 14.35
CA GLU A 239 19.89 -22.82 13.54
C GLU A 239 20.34 -23.16 12.13
N VAL A 240 19.66 -24.12 11.51
CA VAL A 240 19.92 -24.55 10.14
C VAL A 240 18.62 -24.87 9.44
N LYS A 241 18.52 -24.49 8.17
CA LYS A 241 17.41 -24.86 7.29
C LYS A 241 17.87 -25.10 5.87
N LEU A 242 17.10 -25.93 5.18
CA LEU A 242 17.19 -26.13 3.75
C LEU A 242 16.16 -25.23 3.08
N ASP A 243 16.60 -24.17 2.40
CA ASP A 243 15.67 -23.16 1.86
C ASP A 243 14.66 -23.73 0.84
N TRP A 244 15.01 -24.87 0.24
CA TRP A 244 14.23 -25.59 -0.76
C TRP A 244 13.30 -26.65 -0.15
N ALA A 245 13.54 -27.06 1.10
CA ALA A 245 12.71 -28.01 1.86
C ALA A 245 12.86 -27.73 3.37
N PRO A 246 12.29 -26.62 3.89
CA PRO A 246 12.52 -26.18 5.27
C PRO A 246 12.06 -27.21 6.31
N THR A 247 11.07 -28.02 5.96
CA THR A 247 10.51 -29.10 6.78
C THR A 247 11.35 -30.37 6.78
N LEU A 248 12.43 -30.45 5.99
CA LEU A 248 13.31 -31.61 5.97
C LEU A 248 14.39 -31.47 7.06
N PRO A 249 14.58 -32.49 7.93
CA PRO A 249 15.65 -32.50 8.90
C PRO A 249 17.03 -32.43 8.23
N VAL A 250 17.92 -31.59 8.75
CA VAL A 250 19.29 -31.44 8.25
C VAL A 250 20.25 -32.32 9.05
N THR A 251 21.19 -33.00 8.41
CA THR A 251 22.28 -33.66 9.13
C THR A 251 23.36 -32.61 9.43
N LEU A 252 23.64 -32.34 10.70
CA LEU A 252 24.74 -31.47 11.10
C LEU A 252 26.03 -32.27 11.21
N ALA A 253 27.12 -31.71 10.70
CA ALA A 253 28.46 -32.25 10.81
C ALA A 253 29.31 -31.31 11.69
N ILE A 254 29.83 -31.83 12.81
CA ILE A 254 30.62 -31.10 13.80
C ILE A 254 31.96 -31.80 14.00
N GLY A 255 33.09 -31.15 13.73
CA GLY A 255 34.39 -31.80 13.82
C GLY A 255 35.58 -30.83 13.81
N PRO A 256 36.81 -31.30 14.03
CA PRO A 256 38.00 -30.48 13.87
C PRO A 256 38.34 -30.26 12.38
N LEU A 257 39.00 -29.15 12.05
CA LEU A 257 39.38 -28.74 10.68
C LEU A 257 40.02 -29.87 9.84
N ASP A 258 40.83 -30.73 10.46
CA ASP A 258 41.57 -31.80 9.79
C ASP A 258 41.14 -33.23 10.22
N GLY A 259 39.96 -33.39 10.83
CA GLY A 259 39.53 -34.66 11.42
C GLY A 259 38.14 -35.15 11.02
N LYS A 260 37.72 -36.28 11.61
CA LYS A 260 36.39 -36.85 11.37
C LYS A 260 35.32 -36.04 12.10
N HIS A 261 34.27 -35.62 11.39
CA HIS A 261 33.09 -34.97 11.98
C HIS A 261 32.15 -35.97 12.66
N VAL A 262 31.60 -35.58 13.80
CA VAL A 262 30.38 -36.16 14.41
C VAL A 262 29.18 -35.73 13.58
N LEU A 263 28.34 -36.68 13.21
CA LEU A 263 27.10 -36.43 12.49
C LEU A 263 25.93 -36.47 13.47
N LEU A 264 25.24 -35.35 13.62
CA LEU A 264 23.97 -35.28 14.34
C LEU A 264 22.85 -35.41 13.32
N ALA A 265 22.07 -36.46 13.45
CA ALA A 265 20.98 -36.72 12.53
C ALA A 265 19.84 -35.73 12.79
N GLY A 266 19.14 -35.30 11.74
CA GLY A 266 18.19 -34.20 11.85
C GLY A 266 17.00 -34.41 12.81
N HIS A 267 16.71 -35.65 13.24
CA HIS A 267 15.70 -35.94 14.27
C HIS A 267 16.16 -35.59 15.70
N GLU A 268 17.46 -35.36 15.90
CA GLU A 268 18.05 -34.86 17.14
C GLU A 268 17.96 -33.32 17.23
N LEU A 269 17.48 -32.67 16.16
CA LEU A 269 17.23 -31.22 16.09
C LEU A 269 15.79 -30.90 16.51
N MET A 270 15.60 -29.72 17.09
CA MET A 270 14.27 -29.24 17.48
C MET A 270 13.58 -28.55 16.29
N PRO A 271 12.38 -29.00 15.87
CA PRO A 271 11.64 -28.36 14.79
C PRO A 271 11.10 -26.99 15.22
N GLU A 272 11.26 -25.98 14.36
CA GLU A 272 10.60 -24.67 14.48
C GLU A 272 9.82 -24.33 13.21
N SER A 273 9.00 -23.28 13.25
CA SER A 273 8.09 -22.89 12.15
C SER A 273 8.77 -22.61 10.80
N ALA A 274 10.11 -22.48 10.74
CA ALA A 274 10.85 -22.20 9.51
C ALA A 274 12.26 -22.84 9.45
N GLY A 275 12.54 -23.91 10.20
CA GLY A 275 13.87 -24.54 10.21
C GLY A 275 14.09 -25.45 11.43
N TRP A 276 15.37 -25.71 11.74
CA TRP A 276 15.78 -26.63 12.79
C TRP A 276 16.83 -25.99 13.71
N ARG A 277 16.57 -26.03 15.02
CA ARG A 277 17.52 -25.56 16.04
C ARG A 277 18.33 -26.70 16.63
N PHE A 278 19.55 -26.37 17.06
CA PHE A 278 20.42 -27.29 17.77
C PHE A 278 21.15 -26.61 18.94
N SER A 279 21.43 -27.41 19.95
CA SER A 279 22.28 -27.09 21.09
C SER A 279 23.10 -28.33 21.41
N VAL A 280 24.43 -28.23 21.32
CA VAL A 280 25.34 -29.37 21.48
C VAL A 280 26.42 -29.01 22.50
N ALA A 281 26.50 -29.77 23.58
CA ALA A 281 27.54 -29.53 24.57
C ALA A 281 28.90 -29.90 23.98
N VAL A 282 29.87 -28.99 24.06
CA VAL A 282 31.22 -29.24 23.53
C VAL A 282 31.89 -30.43 24.23
N ASN A 283 31.56 -30.66 25.51
CA ASN A 283 32.08 -31.80 26.28
C ASN A 283 31.59 -33.16 25.77
N ASP A 284 30.49 -33.20 25.02
CA ASP A 284 29.91 -34.44 24.48
C ASP A 284 30.53 -34.80 23.11
N LEU A 285 31.36 -33.92 22.55
CA LEU A 285 32.08 -34.16 21.31
C LEU A 285 33.39 -34.93 21.59
N PRO A 286 33.73 -35.95 20.78
CA PRO A 286 34.92 -36.79 20.96
C PRO A 286 36.23 -36.10 20.54
N HIS A 287 36.28 -34.76 20.58
CA HIS A 287 37.36 -33.94 20.02
C HIS A 287 37.88 -32.93 21.04
N ASN A 288 39.21 -32.84 21.18
CA ASN A 288 39.88 -31.92 22.11
C ASN A 288 40.51 -30.72 21.37
N SER A 289 39.87 -30.27 20.29
CA SER A 289 40.33 -29.17 19.44
C SER A 289 39.99 -27.82 20.06
N SER A 290 40.79 -26.79 19.82
CA SER A 290 40.43 -25.40 20.16
C SER A 290 39.43 -24.78 19.19
N HIS A 291 39.24 -25.40 18.01
CA HIS A 291 38.34 -24.94 16.95
C HIS A 291 37.48 -26.11 16.43
N LEU A 292 36.20 -25.85 16.19
CA LEU A 292 35.26 -26.82 15.64
C LEU A 292 34.62 -26.27 14.35
N GLU A 293 34.73 -27.02 13.27
CA GLU A 293 33.91 -26.82 12.09
C GLU A 293 32.48 -27.32 12.34
N VAL A 294 31.50 -26.51 11.95
CA VAL A 294 30.08 -26.82 12.04
C VAL A 294 29.42 -26.48 10.71
N GLY A 295 28.78 -27.48 10.10
CA GLY A 295 28.15 -27.33 8.79
C GLY A 295 27.00 -28.30 8.61
N ALA A 296 26.21 -28.08 7.56
CA ALA A 296 25.20 -29.01 7.11
C ALA A 296 25.80 -30.01 6.10
N LEU A 297 25.52 -31.29 6.29
CA LEU A 297 25.77 -32.33 5.31
C LEU A 297 24.51 -32.55 4.48
N LEU A 298 24.58 -32.23 3.19
CA LEU A 298 23.49 -32.42 2.25
C LEU A 298 23.34 -33.89 1.84
N ALA A 299 22.16 -34.27 1.31
CA ALA A 299 21.87 -35.64 0.87
C ALA A 299 22.83 -36.17 -0.22
N ASN A 300 23.46 -35.28 -0.99
CA ASN A 300 24.48 -35.61 -1.99
C ASN A 300 25.91 -35.75 -1.40
N GLY A 301 26.05 -35.66 -0.08
CA GLY A 301 27.33 -35.71 0.64
C GLY A 301 28.12 -34.41 0.63
N LYS A 302 27.60 -33.31 0.06
CA LYS A 302 28.25 -32.00 0.09
C LYS A 302 28.14 -31.38 1.49
N TYR A 303 29.28 -31.04 2.08
CA TYR A 303 29.37 -30.25 3.30
C TYR A 303 29.24 -28.76 2.98
N THR A 304 28.41 -28.04 3.75
CA THR A 304 28.26 -26.59 3.67
C THR A 304 28.44 -25.99 5.07
N PRO A 305 29.51 -25.22 5.33
CA PRO A 305 29.74 -24.63 6.65
C PRO A 305 28.63 -23.62 6.98
N LEU A 306 28.23 -23.58 8.25
CA LEU A 306 27.30 -22.56 8.76
C LEU A 306 28.05 -21.24 8.99
N ILE A 307 27.30 -20.13 8.99
CA ILE A 307 27.87 -18.82 9.35
C ILE A 307 28.35 -18.87 10.81
N GLY A 308 29.60 -18.49 11.06
CA GLY A 308 30.26 -18.59 12.37
C GLY A 308 31.18 -19.80 12.55
N SER A 309 31.27 -20.70 11.57
CA SER A 309 32.25 -21.79 11.52
C SER A 309 33.56 -21.35 10.84
N PRO A 310 34.76 -21.77 11.31
CA PRO A 310 34.98 -22.61 12.50
C PRO A 310 34.76 -21.84 13.80
N VAL A 311 34.11 -22.49 14.77
CA VAL A 311 33.79 -21.93 16.09
C VAL A 311 34.96 -22.18 17.04
N GLU A 312 35.46 -21.15 17.70
CA GLU A 312 36.53 -21.25 18.70
C GLU A 312 35.97 -21.62 20.09
N ILE A 313 36.61 -22.57 20.78
CA ILE A 313 36.24 -23.05 22.12
C ILE A 313 37.07 -22.31 23.18
N LEU A 314 37.04 -20.98 23.18
CA LEU A 314 37.63 -20.17 24.23
C LEU A 314 36.54 -19.59 25.15
N PRO A 315 36.81 -19.38 26.45
CA PRO A 315 35.90 -18.67 27.32
C PRO A 315 35.84 -17.21 26.86
N THR A 316 34.72 -16.79 26.29
CA THR A 316 34.47 -15.37 25.99
C THR A 316 34.38 -14.63 27.32
N PRO A 317 35.31 -13.71 27.65
CA PRO A 317 35.20 -12.95 28.90
C PRO A 317 33.99 -12.02 28.78
N SER A 318 32.91 -12.34 29.48
CA SER A 318 31.74 -11.46 29.58
C SER A 318 32.14 -10.18 30.32
N ARG A 319 31.79 -9.03 29.75
CA ARG A 319 32.04 -7.72 30.35
C ARG A 319 30.69 -7.11 30.71
N PRO A 320 30.27 -7.16 31.99
CA PRO A 320 29.02 -6.55 32.39
C PRO A 320 29.06 -5.05 32.09
N VAL A 321 27.97 -4.54 31.52
CA VAL A 321 27.77 -3.11 31.28
C VAL A 321 27.57 -2.42 32.64
N GLY A 322 28.67 -1.96 33.26
CA GLY A 322 28.66 -1.36 34.59
C GLY A 322 29.90 -0.52 34.87
N ALA A 323 29.67 0.71 35.36
CA ALA A 323 30.66 1.78 35.51
C ALA A 323 31.88 1.38 36.37
N ILE A 324 33.07 1.48 35.79
CA ILE A 324 34.33 1.48 36.54
C ILE A 324 34.88 2.92 36.51
N ALA A 325 34.93 3.52 37.69
CA ALA A 325 35.49 4.84 37.93
C ALA A 325 37.01 4.84 37.67
N ARG A 326 37.52 5.88 37.01
CA ARG A 326 38.95 6.14 36.95
C ARG A 326 39.51 6.30 38.37
N GLN A 327 40.47 5.44 38.74
CA GLN A 327 41.56 5.91 39.59
C GLN A 327 42.43 6.82 38.73
N SER A 328 42.37 8.11 39.04
CA SER A 328 43.16 9.16 38.42
C SER A 328 44.65 8.94 38.67
N ALA A 329 45.33 8.31 37.72
CA ALA A 329 46.77 8.46 37.53
C ALA A 329 46.99 9.61 36.54
N GLY A 330 47.40 10.76 37.07
CA GLY A 330 47.72 11.93 36.28
C GLY A 330 48.87 11.64 35.32
N VAL A 331 48.58 11.62 34.02
CA VAL A 331 49.57 11.83 32.98
C VAL A 331 49.27 13.20 32.38
N GLY A 332 50.14 14.17 32.70
CA GLY A 332 50.03 15.53 32.19
C GLY A 332 50.18 15.54 30.67
N LEU A 333 49.10 15.84 29.96
CA LEU A 333 49.17 16.22 28.55
C LEU A 333 49.52 17.70 28.48
N ASN A 334 50.78 17.95 28.13
CA ASN A 334 51.29 19.27 27.78
C ASN A 334 50.41 19.87 26.67
N GLN A 335 49.71 20.95 27.00
CA GLN A 335 49.12 21.85 26.02
C GLN A 335 50.24 22.43 25.14
N LYS A 336 50.27 22.04 23.86
CA LYS A 336 50.89 22.85 22.80
C LYS A 336 49.98 22.90 21.57
N ALA A 337 49.41 24.09 21.39
CA ALA A 337 49.16 24.82 20.14
C ALA A 337 48.60 24.07 18.91
N ASN A 338 47.31 24.31 18.66
CA ASN A 338 46.79 24.97 17.45
C ASN A 338 46.91 24.30 16.04
N SER A 339 47.12 23.00 15.93
CA SER A 339 46.83 22.27 14.68
C SER A 339 45.67 21.31 14.88
N GLN A 340 44.57 21.47 14.14
CA GLN A 340 43.50 20.47 14.12
C GLN A 340 44.08 19.11 13.66
N PRO A 341 43.64 17.98 14.25
CA PRO A 341 44.13 16.67 13.84
C PRO A 341 43.75 16.38 12.40
N LYS A 342 44.70 15.81 11.65
CA LYS A 342 44.43 15.24 10.33
C LYS A 342 43.50 14.03 10.48
N VAL A 343 42.66 13.80 9.48
CA VAL A 343 41.69 12.69 9.47
C VAL A 343 41.98 11.76 8.30
N ASP A 344 41.86 10.46 8.51
CA ASP A 344 41.75 9.49 7.43
C ASP A 344 40.28 9.10 7.25
N ILE A 345 39.74 9.30 6.05
CA ILE A 345 38.42 8.82 5.66
C ILE A 345 38.61 7.44 5.05
N VAL A 346 38.26 6.41 5.81
CA VAL A 346 38.43 5.01 5.43
C VAL A 346 37.14 4.49 4.82
N VAL A 347 37.21 4.04 3.56
CA VAL A 347 36.08 3.49 2.80
C VAL A 347 36.36 2.03 2.43
N PRO A 348 35.86 1.04 3.19
CA PRO A 348 35.88 -0.36 2.79
C PRO A 348 34.96 -0.64 1.60
N VAL A 349 35.46 -1.35 0.59
CA VAL A 349 34.74 -1.63 -0.66
C VAL A 349 34.87 -3.11 -1.00
N TYR A 350 33.72 -3.77 -1.20
CA TYR A 350 33.66 -5.15 -1.72
C TYR A 350 32.87 -5.25 -3.02
N ALA A 351 31.75 -4.54 -3.16
CA ALA A 351 30.91 -4.51 -4.35
C ALA A 351 30.14 -3.17 -4.42
N GLY A 352 29.30 -2.98 -5.45
CA GLY A 352 28.48 -1.78 -5.60
C GLY A 352 29.25 -0.65 -6.28
N ARG A 353 29.55 -0.83 -7.57
CA ARG A 353 30.37 0.10 -8.36
C ARG A 353 29.81 1.52 -8.36
N ASP A 354 28.56 1.67 -8.74
CA ASP A 354 27.94 2.99 -8.96
C ASP A 354 27.84 3.76 -7.64
N GLU A 355 27.45 3.07 -6.57
CA GLU A 355 27.38 3.63 -5.22
C GLU A 355 28.77 4.05 -4.73
N THR A 356 29.76 3.18 -4.86
CA THR A 356 31.15 3.45 -4.45
C THR A 356 31.69 4.68 -5.17
N LEU A 357 31.57 4.74 -6.49
CA LEU A 357 32.09 5.86 -7.28
C LEU A 357 31.38 7.17 -6.96
N LEU A 358 30.08 7.12 -6.63
CA LEU A 358 29.32 8.28 -6.20
C LEU A 358 29.77 8.76 -4.81
N CYS A 359 29.96 7.85 -3.85
CA CYS A 359 30.52 8.14 -2.53
C CYS A 359 31.89 8.83 -2.64
N LEU A 360 32.83 8.22 -3.38
CA LEU A 360 34.17 8.78 -3.57
C LEU A 360 34.12 10.15 -4.25
N LYS A 361 33.28 10.31 -5.28
CA LYS A 361 33.08 11.61 -5.95
C LYS A 361 32.56 12.67 -4.98
N ARG A 362 31.61 12.32 -4.10
CA ARG A 362 31.07 13.24 -3.10
C ARG A 362 32.12 13.64 -2.07
N VAL A 363 32.85 12.69 -1.50
CA VAL A 363 33.93 12.97 -0.55
C VAL A 363 34.99 13.90 -1.15
N LEU A 364 35.44 13.62 -2.38
CA LEU A 364 36.43 14.44 -3.10
C LEU A 364 35.92 15.85 -3.41
N ALA A 365 34.60 16.03 -3.60
CA ALA A 365 34.00 17.33 -3.87
C ALA A 365 33.76 18.16 -2.60
N THR A 366 33.55 17.51 -1.45
CA THR A 366 33.16 18.17 -0.19
C THR A 366 34.28 18.25 0.84
N THR A 367 35.43 17.62 0.59
CA THR A 367 36.55 17.55 1.54
C THR A 367 37.85 17.99 0.89
N ALA A 368 38.54 18.96 1.49
CA ALA A 368 39.81 19.41 0.96
C ALA A 368 40.95 18.44 1.34
N SER A 369 41.86 18.15 0.41
CA SER A 369 42.94 17.17 0.58
C SER A 369 43.96 17.49 1.69
N HIS A 370 43.99 18.74 2.17
CA HIS A 370 44.84 19.12 3.31
C HIS A 370 44.17 18.86 4.67
N GLU A 371 42.85 18.63 4.69
CA GLU A 371 42.05 18.39 5.90
C GLU A 371 41.90 16.91 6.23
N ALA A 372 41.90 16.06 5.19
CA ALA A 372 41.81 14.62 5.30
C ALA A 372 42.42 13.88 4.11
N GLU A 373 42.81 12.63 4.33
CA GLU A 373 43.22 11.68 3.30
C GLU A 373 42.11 10.64 3.07
N LEU A 374 41.75 10.40 1.80
CA LEU A 374 40.75 9.38 1.43
C LEU A 374 41.45 8.04 1.19
N VAL A 375 41.23 7.10 2.11
CA VAL A 375 41.84 5.76 2.13
C VAL A 375 40.78 4.73 1.75
N VAL A 376 40.91 4.13 0.56
CA VAL A 376 39.97 3.14 0.05
C VAL A 376 40.53 1.74 0.23
N ILE A 377 39.77 0.84 0.85
CA ILE A 377 40.16 -0.55 1.07
C ILE A 377 39.37 -1.45 0.13
N ASN A 378 40.00 -1.89 -0.97
CA ASN A 378 39.40 -2.88 -1.86
C ASN A 378 39.53 -4.27 -1.24
N ASP A 379 38.45 -4.77 -0.63
CA ASP A 379 38.41 -6.03 0.12
C ASP A 379 38.22 -7.26 -0.77
N ALA A 380 39.07 -7.39 -1.79
CA ALA A 380 39.00 -8.44 -2.81
C ALA A 380 37.67 -8.44 -3.58
N SER A 381 37.25 -7.27 -4.09
CA SER A 381 36.04 -7.13 -4.90
C SER A 381 35.97 -8.17 -6.03
N PRO A 382 34.80 -8.73 -6.37
CA PRO A 382 34.65 -9.58 -7.55
C PRO A 382 34.46 -8.77 -8.84
N ASP A 383 34.15 -7.48 -8.74
CA ASP A 383 33.84 -6.58 -9.87
C ASP A 383 35.14 -6.03 -10.49
N SER A 384 35.42 -6.40 -11.74
CA SER A 384 36.60 -5.94 -12.47
C SER A 384 36.55 -4.46 -12.84
N GLU A 385 35.38 -3.92 -13.20
CA GLU A 385 35.24 -2.53 -13.59
C GLU A 385 35.43 -1.59 -12.39
N LEU A 386 34.94 -2.00 -11.22
CA LEU A 386 35.20 -1.28 -9.98
C LEU A 386 36.70 -1.24 -9.64
N LYS A 387 37.41 -2.36 -9.80
CA LYS A 387 38.87 -2.41 -9.57
C LYS A 387 39.62 -1.42 -10.45
N GLU A 388 39.33 -1.45 -11.75
CA GLU A 388 39.96 -0.55 -12.72
C GLU A 388 39.72 0.92 -12.36
N ALA A 389 38.48 1.28 -12.00
CA ALA A 389 38.15 2.65 -11.60
C ALA A 389 38.88 3.09 -10.32
N LEU A 390 39.04 2.19 -9.34
CA LEU A 390 39.82 2.48 -8.12
C LEU A 390 41.31 2.64 -8.42
N ASP A 391 41.87 1.80 -9.28
CA ASP A 391 43.28 1.89 -9.70
C ASP A 391 43.56 3.22 -10.44
N ASP A 392 42.62 3.68 -11.26
CA ASP A 392 42.72 4.96 -11.95
C ASP A 392 42.71 6.15 -10.96
N LEU A 393 41.78 6.15 -9.99
CA LEU A 393 41.73 7.18 -8.95
C LEU A 393 43.01 7.20 -8.10
N ALA A 394 43.58 6.04 -7.80
CA ALA A 394 44.83 5.93 -7.07
C ALA A 394 46.02 6.44 -7.89
N ARG A 395 46.08 6.13 -9.19
CA ARG A 395 47.13 6.61 -10.10
C ARG A 395 47.10 8.12 -10.26
N ASP A 396 45.92 8.72 -10.23
CA ASP A 396 45.73 10.17 -10.25
C ASP A 396 46.09 10.85 -8.90
N GLY A 397 46.47 10.08 -7.87
CA GLY A 397 46.81 10.59 -6.54
C GLY A 397 45.61 11.15 -5.78
N ARG A 398 44.38 10.81 -6.20
CA ARG A 398 43.14 11.28 -5.56
C ARG A 398 42.77 10.45 -4.33
N ILE A 399 43.21 9.19 -4.27
CA ILE A 399 42.96 8.28 -3.15
C ILE A 399 44.22 7.48 -2.80
N THR A 400 44.28 7.00 -1.57
CA THR A 400 45.20 5.93 -1.15
C THR A 400 44.46 4.59 -1.21
N LEU A 401 44.85 3.70 -2.11
CA LEU A 401 44.19 2.41 -2.33
C LEU A 401 44.96 1.26 -1.68
N LEU A 402 44.30 0.51 -0.78
CA LEU A 402 44.81 -0.72 -0.20
C LEU A 402 43.97 -1.91 -0.66
N THR A 403 44.58 -2.88 -1.34
CA THR A 403 43.86 -4.07 -1.84
C THR A 403 44.16 -5.30 -0.99
N ASN A 404 43.11 -6.03 -0.60
CA ASN A 404 43.20 -7.33 0.06
C ASN A 404 43.21 -8.46 -0.99
N ARG A 405 43.90 -9.56 -0.66
CA ARG A 405 43.95 -10.75 -1.53
C ARG A 405 42.72 -11.65 -1.37
N ILE A 406 42.09 -11.59 -0.20
CA ILE A 406 40.88 -12.32 0.18
C ILE A 406 39.93 -11.31 0.84
N ASN A 407 38.63 -11.58 0.79
CA ASN A 407 37.63 -10.77 1.50
C ASN A 407 37.79 -11.02 3.02
N LEU A 408 38.20 -9.99 3.75
CA LEU A 408 38.39 -9.98 5.19
C LEU A 408 37.13 -9.59 5.96
N GLY A 409 36.08 -9.15 5.26
CA GLY A 409 34.88 -8.60 5.87
C GLY A 409 35.07 -7.16 6.33
N PHE A 410 33.97 -6.53 6.74
CA PHE A 410 34.00 -5.12 7.15
C PHE A 410 34.98 -4.84 8.29
N PRO A 411 35.01 -5.60 9.40
CA PRO A 411 35.93 -5.31 10.52
C PRO A 411 37.40 -5.35 10.11
N GLY A 412 37.80 -6.37 9.34
CA GLY A 412 39.18 -6.54 8.90
C GLY A 412 39.61 -5.50 7.87
N ALA A 413 38.74 -5.17 6.93
CA ALA A 413 38.99 -4.09 5.97
C ALA A 413 39.09 -2.72 6.68
N ALA A 414 38.19 -2.41 7.60
CA ALA A 414 38.20 -1.17 8.38
C ALA A 414 39.46 -1.06 9.25
N ASN A 415 39.83 -2.11 9.99
CA ASN A 415 41.05 -2.12 10.81
C ASN A 415 42.32 -1.91 10.00
N LYS A 416 42.38 -2.41 8.76
CA LYS A 416 43.52 -2.16 7.86
C LYS A 416 43.69 -0.67 7.56
N GLY A 417 42.59 0.05 7.32
CA GLY A 417 42.60 1.50 7.13
C GLY A 417 42.90 2.27 8.42
N ILE A 418 42.25 1.90 9.54
CA ILE A 418 42.45 2.52 10.88
C ILE A 418 43.92 2.52 11.30
N ASN A 419 44.65 1.44 10.96
CA ASN A 419 46.04 1.23 11.34
C ASN A 419 47.06 1.83 10.37
N LEU A 420 46.63 2.49 9.28
CA LEU A 420 47.54 3.06 8.28
C LEU A 420 48.39 4.20 8.88
N HIS A 421 47.75 5.12 9.61
CA HIS A 421 48.42 6.20 10.32
C HIS A 421 48.06 6.16 11.81
N SER A 422 49.07 6.24 12.67
CA SER A 422 48.89 6.14 14.13
C SER A 422 48.58 7.47 14.83
N ASP A 423 48.65 8.59 14.11
CA ASP A 423 48.57 9.96 14.63
C ASP A 423 47.34 10.74 14.14
N ARG A 424 46.42 10.09 13.42
CA ARG A 424 45.27 10.75 12.75
C ARG A 424 43.92 10.26 13.24
N ASP A 425 42.94 11.13 13.35
CA ASP A 425 41.57 10.69 13.65
C ASP A 425 40.98 9.91 12.47
N ILE A 426 39.95 9.09 12.70
CA ILE A 426 39.35 8.24 11.66
C ILE A 426 37.92 8.67 11.39
N VAL A 427 37.52 8.66 10.12
CA VAL A 427 36.12 8.56 9.71
C VAL A 427 35.95 7.26 8.95
N LEU A 428 35.15 6.34 9.49
CA LEU A 428 34.67 5.18 8.75
C LEU A 428 33.44 5.61 7.96
N LEU A 429 33.47 5.40 6.65
CA LEU A 429 32.38 5.78 5.76
C LEU A 429 32.06 4.59 4.85
N ASN A 430 30.79 4.17 4.84
CA ASN A 430 30.35 3.12 3.93
C ASN A 430 30.46 3.59 2.47
N ALA A 431 30.68 2.64 1.57
CA ALA A 431 30.81 2.90 0.15
C ALA A 431 29.51 3.39 -0.52
N ASP A 432 28.36 3.30 0.14
CA ASP A 432 27.03 3.75 -0.30
C ASP A 432 26.52 5.00 0.44
N ALA A 433 27.42 5.70 1.15
CA ALA A 433 27.13 6.95 1.84
C ALA A 433 27.46 8.19 0.99
N GLU A 434 26.64 9.24 1.09
CA GLU A 434 26.89 10.53 0.45
C GLU A 434 26.92 11.68 1.47
N PRO A 435 28.11 12.20 1.78
CA PRO A 435 28.23 13.40 2.59
C PRO A 435 28.02 14.69 1.78
N PHE A 436 27.55 15.74 2.45
CA PHE A 436 27.25 17.06 1.86
C PHE A 436 27.97 18.20 2.57
N GLY A 437 28.15 19.32 1.86
CA GLY A 437 28.67 20.57 2.43
C GLY A 437 29.95 20.38 3.23
N ASN A 438 30.01 20.99 4.42
CA ASN A 438 31.16 20.91 5.33
C ASN A 438 31.02 19.80 6.39
N TRP A 439 30.53 18.61 5.98
CA TRP A 439 30.27 17.48 6.88
C TRP A 439 31.43 17.12 7.81
N LEU A 440 32.66 17.05 7.29
CA LEU A 440 33.84 16.65 8.07
C LEU A 440 34.13 17.66 9.19
N GLU A 441 33.99 18.96 8.91
CA GLU A 441 34.16 20.01 9.92
C GLU A 441 33.13 19.87 11.05
N ARG A 442 31.88 19.53 10.72
CA ARG A 442 30.80 19.31 11.71
C ARG A 442 31.05 18.08 12.57
N LEU A 443 31.52 16.97 11.97
CA LEU A 443 31.95 15.78 12.74
C LEU A 443 33.11 16.11 13.67
N LYS A 444 34.16 16.80 13.18
CA LYS A 444 35.29 17.26 13.99
C LYS A 444 34.83 18.16 15.13
N PHE A 445 33.95 19.12 14.84
CA PHE A 445 33.43 20.03 15.86
C PHE A 445 32.71 19.27 16.97
N ALA A 446 31.83 18.32 16.64
CA ALA A 446 31.15 17.49 17.61
C ALA A 446 32.12 16.61 18.41
N ALA A 447 33.14 16.03 17.77
CA ALA A 447 34.12 15.15 18.41
C ALA A 447 35.02 15.89 19.42
N TYR A 448 35.30 17.16 19.17
CA TYR A 448 36.11 18.02 20.03
C TYR A 448 35.26 18.97 20.89
N ALA A 449 33.94 18.80 20.94
CA ALA A 449 33.07 19.55 21.85
C ALA A 449 33.34 19.19 23.33
N SER A 450 33.91 18.01 23.59
CA SER A 450 34.39 17.58 24.90
C SER A 450 35.51 16.55 24.75
N ASP A 451 36.42 16.48 25.72
CA ASP A 451 37.58 15.58 25.67
C ASP A 451 37.21 14.11 25.78
N ASP A 452 36.06 13.81 26.41
CA ASP A 452 35.53 12.47 26.65
C ASP A 452 34.65 11.92 25.52
N ILE A 453 34.52 12.63 24.38
CA ILE A 453 33.78 12.12 23.21
C ILE A 453 34.72 11.25 22.37
N GLY A 454 34.37 9.96 22.27
CA GLY A 454 35.15 8.97 21.54
C GLY A 454 34.68 8.83 20.09
N THR A 455 33.37 8.86 19.87
CA THR A 455 32.79 8.73 18.53
C THR A 455 31.65 9.73 18.25
N VAL A 456 31.47 10.03 16.97
CA VAL A 456 30.38 10.88 16.46
C VAL A 456 29.72 10.21 15.26
N THR A 457 28.39 10.23 15.23
CA THR A 457 27.57 9.70 14.13
C THR A 457 26.56 10.77 13.64
N PRO A 458 26.35 10.97 12.33
CA PRO A 458 25.33 11.88 11.82
C PRO A 458 23.94 11.22 11.69
N PHE A 459 22.92 12.00 11.32
CA PHE A 459 21.66 11.43 10.84
C PHE A 459 21.82 10.76 9.46
N GLY A 460 20.97 9.78 9.15
CA GLY A 460 20.87 9.12 7.83
C GLY A 460 19.52 8.42 7.61
N GLU A 461 19.25 7.89 6.40
CA GLU A 461 17.95 7.25 6.04
C GLU A 461 17.74 5.88 6.70
N ASP A 462 18.78 5.04 6.64
CA ASP A 462 18.82 3.69 7.23
C ASP A 462 19.99 3.63 8.21
N ALA A 463 19.89 4.42 9.27
CA ALA A 463 20.95 4.67 10.24
C ALA A 463 20.57 4.21 11.66
N SER A 464 19.71 3.19 11.78
CA SER A 464 19.32 2.59 13.07
C SER A 464 18.83 3.65 14.08
N ILE A 465 19.48 3.80 15.23
CA ILE A 465 19.13 4.75 16.29
C ILE A 465 19.31 6.22 15.88
N THR A 466 20.06 6.51 14.81
CA THR A 466 20.24 7.84 14.23
C THR A 466 19.52 8.01 12.89
N SER A 467 18.46 7.24 12.66
CA SER A 467 17.64 7.43 11.45
C SER A 467 16.86 8.75 11.48
N TYR A 468 16.81 9.42 10.34
CA TYR A 468 15.87 10.50 10.02
C TYR A 468 15.08 10.09 8.77
N PRO A 469 13.74 10.22 8.77
CA PRO A 469 12.90 10.91 9.76
C PRO A 469 12.56 10.05 10.99
N GLY A 470 12.93 8.77 11.04
CA GLY A 470 12.66 7.94 12.20
C GLY A 470 12.65 6.45 11.89
N LYS A 471 11.52 5.79 12.10
CA LYS A 471 11.41 4.31 12.05
C LYS A 471 11.17 3.76 10.65
N VAL A 472 10.65 4.59 9.74
CA VAL A 472 10.41 4.19 8.35
C VAL A 472 11.68 4.46 7.55
N ALA A 473 12.10 3.50 6.73
CA ALA A 473 13.17 3.70 5.79
C ALA A 473 12.66 4.58 4.64
N HIS A 474 13.34 5.70 4.40
CA HIS A 474 13.04 6.60 3.29
C HIS A 474 14.16 6.51 2.26
N ASN A 475 13.81 6.63 0.98
CA ASN A 475 14.78 6.65 -0.11
C ASN A 475 14.85 8.07 -0.67
N TYR A 476 15.63 8.96 -0.04
CA TYR A 476 15.82 10.30 -0.57
C TYR A 476 16.74 10.28 -1.78
N THR A 477 16.42 11.13 -2.74
CA THR A 477 17.35 11.49 -3.81
C THR A 477 18.53 12.27 -3.23
N SER A 478 19.66 12.34 -3.95
CA SER A 478 20.80 13.14 -3.51
C SER A 478 20.44 14.62 -3.27
N ALA A 479 19.49 15.18 -4.04
CA ALA A 479 19.07 16.57 -3.88
C ALA A 479 18.25 16.79 -2.60
N GLU A 480 17.34 15.86 -2.28
CA GLU A 480 16.58 15.90 -1.03
C GLU A 480 17.49 15.70 0.18
N GLY A 481 18.45 14.77 0.10
CA GLY A 481 19.44 14.57 1.17
C GLY A 481 20.30 15.81 1.44
N GLU A 482 20.73 16.50 0.39
CA GLU A 482 21.49 17.76 0.49
C GLU A 482 20.65 18.87 1.12
N GLU A 483 19.37 18.95 0.78
CA GLU A 483 18.43 19.91 1.38
C GLU A 483 18.16 19.61 2.86
N ILE A 484 17.96 18.34 3.22
CA ILE A 484 17.81 17.92 4.62
C ILE A 484 19.05 18.30 5.44
N ASP A 485 20.25 18.04 4.91
CA ASP A 485 21.50 18.42 5.56
C ASP A 485 21.62 19.95 5.75
N ARG A 486 21.26 20.72 4.71
CA ARG A 486 21.21 22.19 4.78
C ARG A 486 20.28 22.66 5.90
N ILE A 487 19.08 22.08 6.00
CA ILE A 487 18.12 22.42 7.05
C ILE A 487 18.66 22.03 8.43
N ALA A 488 19.18 20.80 8.59
CA ALA A 488 19.77 20.33 9.83
C ALA A 488 20.87 21.27 10.33
N SER A 489 21.73 21.75 9.43
CA SER A 489 22.80 22.72 9.75
C SER A 489 22.29 24.05 10.33
N GLN A 490 21.07 24.44 9.98
CA GLN A 490 20.44 25.70 10.41
C GLN A 490 19.70 25.52 11.74
N VAL A 491 18.90 24.47 11.87
CA VAL A 491 17.99 24.30 13.01
C VAL A 491 18.63 23.59 14.20
N ASN A 492 19.66 22.77 13.96
CA ASN A 492 20.34 21.99 15.00
C ASN A 492 21.78 22.45 15.23
N ARG A 493 22.19 23.61 14.69
CA ARG A 493 23.59 24.09 14.67
C ARG A 493 24.37 23.76 15.95
N LYS A 494 25.45 22.98 15.82
CA LYS A 494 26.37 22.59 16.91
C LYS A 494 25.72 21.80 18.06
N LYS A 495 24.50 21.30 17.88
CA LYS A 495 23.79 20.47 18.87
C LYS A 495 24.24 19.03 18.74
N VAL A 496 24.69 18.47 19.86
CA VAL A 496 25.02 17.06 20.00
C VAL A 496 24.07 16.38 20.97
N VAL A 497 23.76 15.11 20.73
CA VAL A 497 22.91 14.29 21.61
C VAL A 497 23.68 13.01 21.95
N GLU A 498 23.72 12.61 23.22
CA GLU A 498 24.41 11.38 23.63
C GLU A 498 23.73 10.14 23.04
N LEU A 499 24.54 9.19 22.58
CA LEU A 499 24.13 7.91 22.06
C LEU A 499 24.65 6.77 22.96
N PRO A 500 23.93 5.65 23.05
CA PRO A 500 24.43 4.44 23.71
C PRO A 500 25.63 3.86 22.96
N VAL A 501 25.61 3.90 21.62
CA VAL A 501 26.64 3.42 20.69
C VAL A 501 26.62 4.29 19.42
N GLY A 502 27.73 4.35 18.68
CA GLY A 502 27.76 4.96 17.34
C GLY A 502 27.24 4.01 16.26
N VAL A 503 26.89 4.53 15.08
CA VAL A 503 26.38 3.73 13.95
C VAL A 503 27.40 3.70 12.81
N GLY A 504 27.66 2.50 12.28
CA GLY A 504 28.81 2.21 11.41
C GLY A 504 28.78 2.76 9.98
N PHE A 505 27.65 3.30 9.50
CA PHE A 505 27.55 3.82 8.13
C PHE A 505 28.41 5.08 7.90
N CYS A 506 28.54 5.90 8.94
CA CYS A 506 29.39 7.07 9.01
C CYS A 506 29.76 7.31 10.48
N LEU A 507 31.00 6.97 10.85
CA LEU A 507 31.47 6.99 12.24
C LEU A 507 32.81 7.71 12.34
N TYR A 508 32.82 8.87 12.97
CA TYR A 508 34.05 9.54 13.39
C TYR A 508 34.57 8.88 14.67
N ILE A 509 35.88 8.59 14.72
CA ILE A 509 36.54 8.00 15.89
C ILE A 509 37.81 8.80 16.20
N LYS A 510 37.87 9.35 17.41
CA LYS A 510 39.04 10.10 17.90
C LYS A 510 40.22 9.17 18.12
N ARG A 511 41.41 9.55 17.68
CA ARG A 511 42.64 8.74 17.78
C ARG A 511 42.97 8.41 19.23
N SER A 512 42.76 9.33 20.16
CA SER A 512 42.95 9.07 21.59
C SER A 512 42.07 7.92 22.10
N CYS A 513 40.82 7.82 21.62
CA CYS A 513 39.92 6.73 21.93
C CYS A 513 40.40 5.42 21.29
N LEU A 514 40.78 5.45 20.00
CA LEU A 514 41.31 4.26 19.31
C LEU A 514 42.57 3.70 19.97
N VAL A 515 43.49 4.56 20.42
CA VAL A 515 44.73 4.13 21.10
C VAL A 515 44.44 3.44 22.43
N GLU A 516 43.42 3.91 23.18
CA GLU A 516 43.04 3.33 24.46
C GLU A 516 42.23 2.02 24.30
N ILE A 517 41.39 1.93 23.27
CA ILE A 517 40.40 0.85 23.11
C ILE A 517 40.87 -0.25 22.15
N GLY A 518 41.73 0.06 21.19
CA GLY A 518 42.11 -0.82 20.08
C GLY A 518 41.09 -0.81 18.94
N GLY A 519 41.35 -1.60 17.88
CA GLY A 519 40.46 -1.69 16.71
C GLY A 519 39.18 -2.51 16.96
N PHE A 520 38.49 -2.83 15.88
CA PHE A 520 37.32 -3.72 15.88
C PHE A 520 37.69 -5.18 16.13
N ASP A 521 36.79 -5.93 16.76
CA ASP A 521 36.98 -7.36 16.99
C ASP A 521 36.62 -8.18 15.74
N GLU A 522 37.62 -8.31 14.87
CA GLU A 522 37.53 -9.09 13.62
C GLU A 522 37.24 -10.58 13.87
N ARG A 523 37.57 -11.09 15.06
CA ARG A 523 37.45 -12.53 15.36
C ARG A 523 36.03 -12.89 15.72
N SER A 524 35.41 -12.10 16.59
CA SER A 524 34.05 -12.40 17.07
C SER A 524 32.99 -12.08 16.01
N PHE A 525 33.15 -10.99 15.26
CA PHE A 525 32.14 -10.47 14.33
C PHE A 525 32.29 -10.94 12.87
N ASP A 526 33.31 -11.75 12.55
CA ASP A 526 33.54 -12.35 11.22
C ASP A 526 33.42 -11.28 10.11
N LYS A 527 32.39 -11.37 9.25
CA LYS A 527 32.24 -10.46 8.10
C LYS A 527 31.61 -9.09 8.41
N GLY A 528 31.18 -8.83 9.64
CA GLY A 528 30.64 -7.55 10.11
C GLY A 528 29.24 -7.63 10.73
N TYR A 529 28.64 -6.48 11.00
CA TYR A 529 27.44 -6.27 11.85
C TYR A 529 27.73 -6.48 13.35
N GLY A 530 27.83 -5.40 14.12
CA GLY A 530 27.93 -5.41 15.59
C GLY A 530 29.32 -5.05 16.14
N GLU A 531 30.35 -5.07 15.31
CA GLU A 531 31.73 -4.70 15.65
C GLU A 531 31.86 -3.25 16.15
N GLU A 532 31.10 -2.34 15.57
CA GLU A 532 31.06 -0.93 15.94
C GLU A 532 30.37 -0.73 17.28
N ASN A 533 29.33 -1.55 17.55
CA ASN A 533 28.64 -1.56 18.83
C ASN A 533 29.54 -2.12 19.93
N ASP A 534 30.27 -3.21 19.67
CA ASP A 534 31.29 -3.74 20.59
C ASP A 534 32.36 -2.70 20.90
N PHE A 535 32.92 -2.03 19.88
CA PHE A 535 33.90 -0.98 20.06
C PHE A 535 33.37 0.15 20.95
N CYS A 536 32.15 0.63 20.69
CA CYS A 536 31.52 1.67 21.49
C CYS A 536 31.30 1.21 22.93
N LEU A 537 30.82 -0.02 23.15
CA LEU A 537 30.62 -0.54 24.52
C LEU A 537 31.94 -0.70 25.28
N ARG A 538 33.02 -1.14 24.61
CA ARG A 538 34.38 -1.14 25.20
C ARG A 538 34.86 0.28 25.53
N ALA A 539 34.62 1.24 24.64
CA ALA A 539 34.96 2.64 24.86
C ALA A 539 34.17 3.26 26.03
N ARG A 540 32.87 2.98 26.11
CA ARG A 540 32.00 3.41 27.22
C ARG A 540 32.44 2.83 28.55
N ALA A 541 32.92 1.60 28.59
CA ALA A 541 33.53 1.01 29.80
C ALA A 541 34.78 1.76 30.28
N GLN A 542 35.44 2.54 29.41
CA GLN A 542 36.53 3.46 29.74
C GLN A 542 36.07 4.93 29.86
N ASN A 543 34.75 5.16 30.00
CA ASN A 543 34.10 6.47 30.13
C ASN A 543 34.16 7.36 28.87
N TRP A 544 34.39 6.79 27.69
CA TRP A 544 34.15 7.52 26.44
C TRP A 544 32.65 7.63 26.16
N ARG A 545 32.22 8.80 25.68
CA ARG A 545 30.86 9.06 25.22
C ARG A 545 30.77 8.96 23.70
N HIS A 546 29.59 8.58 23.24
CA HIS A 546 29.22 8.55 21.83
C HIS A 546 28.14 9.59 21.61
N VAL A 547 28.19 10.34 20.52
CA VAL A 547 27.22 11.41 20.28
C VAL A 547 26.72 11.43 18.83
N ALA A 548 25.49 11.88 18.66
CA ALA A 548 24.94 12.25 17.37
C ALA A 548 25.27 13.71 17.04
N ALA A 549 25.83 13.96 15.85
CA ALA A 549 25.91 15.31 15.27
C ALA A 549 24.56 15.64 14.62
N THR A 550 23.66 16.26 15.38
CA THR A 550 22.27 16.46 14.93
C THR A 550 22.09 17.56 13.89
N ASP A 551 23.15 18.33 13.62
CA ASP A 551 23.24 19.33 12.56
C ASP A 551 23.84 18.81 11.27
N LEU A 552 23.99 17.49 11.13
CA LEU A 552 24.55 16.83 9.96
C LEU A 552 23.69 15.64 9.54
N PHE A 553 23.39 15.60 8.24
CA PHE A 553 22.74 14.46 7.59
C PHE A 553 23.65 13.90 6.48
N VAL A 554 23.79 12.59 6.42
CA VAL A 554 24.55 11.87 5.39
C VAL A 554 23.60 10.85 4.76
N ARG A 555 23.44 10.91 3.44
CA ARG A 555 22.58 9.97 2.71
C ARG A 555 23.20 8.58 2.78
N HIS A 556 22.40 7.53 2.94
CA HIS A 556 22.88 6.15 3.04
C HIS A 556 21.91 5.23 2.30
N SER A 557 22.33 4.76 1.12
CA SER A 557 21.50 3.90 0.28
C SER A 557 21.58 2.46 0.77
N GLY A 558 20.95 2.12 1.90
CA GLY A 558 21.02 0.81 2.58
C GLY A 558 20.54 -0.42 1.77
N ALA A 559 20.30 -0.27 0.47
CA ALA A 559 19.59 -1.20 -0.41
C ALA A 559 20.45 -2.34 -1.00
N ARG A 560 21.76 -2.44 -0.74
CA ARG A 560 22.62 -3.42 -1.45
C ARG A 560 23.55 -4.32 -0.64
N SER A 561 23.47 -4.30 0.68
CA SER A 561 24.29 -5.20 1.49
C SER A 561 23.58 -6.53 1.72
N TYR A 562 24.11 -7.60 1.11
CA TYR A 562 23.89 -9.04 1.35
C TYR A 562 22.43 -9.57 1.29
N GLY A 563 22.20 -10.59 0.45
CA GLY A 563 20.93 -11.32 0.35
C GLY A 563 20.57 -12.14 1.62
N PRO A 564 20.02 -13.36 1.51
CA PRO A 564 19.62 -14.19 2.66
C PRO A 564 20.68 -14.33 3.78
N LEU A 565 21.98 -14.27 3.41
CA LEU A 565 23.11 -14.29 4.35
C LEU A 565 23.13 -13.10 5.34
N LYS A 566 22.62 -11.91 4.98
CA LYS A 566 22.63 -10.72 5.86
C LYS A 566 21.88 -10.99 7.15
N ARG A 567 20.64 -11.47 7.02
CA ARG A 567 19.75 -11.72 8.17
C ARG A 567 20.37 -12.74 9.11
N THR A 568 20.98 -13.78 8.55
CA THR A 568 21.66 -14.84 9.31
C THR A 568 22.90 -14.33 10.03
N LEU A 569 23.72 -13.49 9.38
CA LEU A 569 24.90 -12.88 10.00
C LEU A 569 24.52 -11.86 11.09
N MET A 570 23.51 -11.03 10.85
CA MET A 570 22.99 -10.08 11.85
C MET A 570 22.44 -10.81 13.08
N GLU A 571 21.68 -11.89 12.89
CA GLU A 571 21.14 -12.66 14.02
C GLU A 571 22.25 -13.35 14.83
N ARG A 572 23.22 -13.98 14.17
CA ARG A 572 24.41 -14.54 14.83
C ARG A 572 25.12 -13.48 15.66
N ASN A 573 25.49 -12.36 15.03
CA ASN A 573 26.34 -11.36 15.67
C ASN A 573 25.60 -10.54 16.72
N ARG A 574 24.28 -10.43 16.63
CA ARG A 574 23.44 -9.90 17.72
C ARG A 574 23.60 -10.74 18.99
N ARG A 575 23.61 -12.07 18.88
CA ARG A 575 23.83 -12.96 20.03
C ARG A 575 25.24 -12.85 20.59
N VAL A 576 26.25 -12.82 19.70
CA VAL A 576 27.65 -12.58 20.10
C VAL A 576 27.77 -11.27 20.89
N LEU A 577 27.16 -10.18 20.39
CA LEU A 577 27.15 -8.88 21.05
C LEU A 577 26.47 -8.94 22.42
N TYR A 578 25.34 -9.64 22.54
CA TYR A 578 24.60 -9.77 23.80
C TYR A 578 25.38 -10.59 24.84
N ALA A 579 26.10 -11.62 24.40
CA ALA A 579 26.96 -12.41 25.26
C ALA A 579 28.20 -11.63 25.73
N LEU A 580 28.81 -10.83 24.84
CA LEU A 580 29.94 -9.97 25.18
C LEU A 580 29.55 -8.84 26.14
N HIS A 581 28.37 -8.25 25.93
CA HIS A 581 27.88 -7.07 26.65
C HIS A 581 26.45 -7.26 27.19
N PRO A 582 26.28 -8.06 28.28
CA PRO A 582 24.97 -8.24 28.89
C PRO A 582 24.33 -6.91 29.33
N GLY A 583 23.07 -6.69 28.95
CA GLY A 583 22.32 -5.46 29.22
C GLY A 583 22.26 -4.47 28.05
N TYR A 584 22.99 -4.72 26.95
CA TYR A 584 22.92 -3.89 25.74
C TYR A 584 21.49 -3.74 25.19
N GLU A 585 20.72 -4.84 25.14
CA GLU A 585 19.33 -4.81 24.64
C GLU A 585 18.45 -3.85 25.47
N THR A 586 18.55 -3.92 26.80
CA THR A 586 17.82 -3.02 27.70
C THR A 586 18.23 -1.57 27.48
N MET A 587 19.53 -1.30 27.34
CA MET A 587 20.05 0.05 27.07
C MET A 587 19.48 0.63 25.76
N ILE A 588 19.47 -0.16 24.68
CA ILE A 588 18.90 0.28 23.40
C ILE A 588 17.39 0.46 23.50
N ALA A 589 16.67 -0.46 24.17
CA ALA A 589 15.24 -0.33 24.37
C ALA A 589 14.88 0.93 25.16
N GLU A 590 15.63 1.25 26.21
CA GLU A 590 15.48 2.49 27.00
C GLU A 590 15.78 3.73 26.17
N PHE A 591 16.85 3.71 25.37
CA PHE A 591 17.17 4.81 24.45
C PHE A 591 16.06 5.03 23.42
N MET A 592 15.55 3.97 22.81
CA MET A 592 14.46 4.05 21.84
C MET A 592 13.13 4.48 22.50
N ALA A 593 12.91 4.09 23.75
CA ALA A 593 11.75 4.52 24.52
C ALA A 593 11.83 5.99 24.91
N ALA A 594 13.02 6.50 25.27
CA ALA A 594 13.23 7.92 25.62
C ALA A 594 13.31 8.83 24.37
N ASP A 595 13.98 8.37 23.32
CA ASP A 595 14.18 9.04 22.02
C ASP A 595 14.64 10.50 22.15
N PRO A 596 15.84 10.72 22.69
CA PRO A 596 16.38 12.06 22.90
C PRO A 596 16.65 12.82 21.58
N LEU A 597 16.58 12.14 20.44
CA LEU A 597 16.76 12.72 19.11
C LEU A 597 15.48 13.32 18.52
N LEU A 598 14.30 13.07 19.13
CA LEU A 598 13.01 13.57 18.65
C LEU A 598 13.02 15.09 18.43
N ASP A 599 13.57 15.86 19.37
CA ASP A 599 13.62 17.32 19.25
C ASP A 599 14.40 17.80 18.03
N ALA A 600 15.51 17.14 17.74
CA ALA A 600 16.36 17.50 16.61
C ALA A 600 15.69 17.15 15.27
N ARG A 601 15.02 15.99 15.19
CA ARG A 601 14.26 15.61 13.98
C ARG A 601 13.01 16.47 13.80
N ARG A 602 12.30 16.77 14.89
CA ARG A 602 11.14 17.67 14.90
C ARG A 602 11.51 19.07 14.41
N ALA A 603 12.67 19.59 14.80
CA ALA A 603 13.13 20.89 14.32
C ALA A 603 13.33 20.94 12.80
N ILE A 604 13.80 19.83 12.19
CA ILE A 604 13.93 19.69 10.74
C ILE A 604 12.53 19.66 10.09
N ASP A 605 11.62 18.80 10.58
CA ASP A 605 10.24 18.70 10.06
C ASP A 605 9.48 20.04 10.16
N MET A 606 9.64 20.76 11.28
CA MET A 606 9.05 22.08 11.47
C MET A 606 9.56 23.10 10.44
N HIS A 607 10.85 23.08 10.12
CA HIS A 607 11.43 24.00 9.14
C HIS A 607 11.00 23.68 7.72
N ARG A 608 10.95 22.38 7.36
CA ARG A 608 10.42 21.92 6.07
C ARG A 608 8.99 22.40 5.87
N LEU A 609 8.13 22.21 6.88
CA LEU A 609 6.74 22.64 6.80
C LEU A 609 6.60 24.16 6.67
N LEU A 610 7.42 24.95 7.37
CA LEU A 610 7.41 26.42 7.24
C LEU A 610 7.81 26.91 5.83
N GLY A 611 8.65 26.15 5.12
CA GLY A 611 9.07 26.48 3.76
C GLY A 611 8.03 26.15 2.67
N ASP A 612 7.24 25.09 2.89
CA ASP A 612 6.36 24.52 1.87
C ASP A 612 4.87 24.82 2.07
N ALA A 613 4.46 25.24 3.27
CA ALA A 613 3.05 25.43 3.60
C ALA A 613 2.42 26.60 2.82
N ARG A 614 1.28 26.33 2.16
CA ARG A 614 0.46 27.32 1.45
C ARG A 614 -0.89 27.46 2.15
N GLU A 615 -1.17 28.65 2.68
CA GLU A 615 -2.42 28.98 3.39
C GLU A 615 -2.90 27.89 4.37
N PRO A 616 -2.04 27.46 5.32
CA PRO A 616 -2.28 26.22 6.07
C PRO A 616 -3.58 26.25 6.87
N VAL A 617 -4.39 25.19 6.72
CA VAL A 617 -5.64 24.98 7.46
C VAL A 617 -5.43 23.87 8.48
N LEU A 618 -5.81 24.13 9.74
CA LEU A 618 -5.65 23.18 10.84
C LEU A 618 -6.97 22.49 11.19
N LEU A 619 -7.05 21.19 10.96
CA LEU A 619 -8.13 20.33 11.42
C LEU A 619 -7.78 19.75 12.80
N VAL A 620 -8.60 20.03 13.81
CA VAL A 620 -8.43 19.52 15.18
C VAL A 620 -9.45 18.41 15.42
N THR A 621 -8.97 17.20 15.69
CA THR A 621 -9.82 16.02 15.83
C THR A 621 -9.34 15.06 16.91
N ALA A 622 -10.18 14.10 17.27
CA ALA A 622 -9.84 13.02 18.16
C ALA A 622 -9.34 11.80 17.37
N ASP A 623 -8.60 10.89 18.02
CA ASP A 623 -8.18 9.62 17.41
C ASP A 623 -9.32 8.58 17.44
N LEU A 624 -10.45 8.92 16.80
CA LEU A 624 -11.67 8.11 16.78
C LEU A 624 -11.89 7.46 15.41
N PRO A 625 -12.16 6.14 15.34
CA PRO A 625 -12.54 5.49 14.09
C PRO A 625 -13.98 5.86 13.67
N GLY A 626 -14.38 5.43 12.48
CA GLY A 626 -15.77 5.56 12.00
C GLY A 626 -16.09 6.93 11.38
N GLY A 627 -17.28 7.47 11.67
CA GLY A 627 -17.84 8.63 10.97
C GLY A 627 -17.01 9.90 11.06
N VAL A 628 -16.38 10.18 12.22
CA VAL A 628 -15.49 11.35 12.38
C VAL A 628 -14.28 11.23 11.45
N LYS A 629 -13.59 10.08 11.47
CA LYS A 629 -12.45 9.84 10.59
C LYS A 629 -12.82 9.95 9.11
N ARG A 630 -13.98 9.39 8.71
CA ARG A 630 -14.49 9.52 7.34
C ARG A 630 -14.69 10.99 6.97
N HIS A 631 -15.36 11.77 7.83
CA HIS A 631 -15.56 13.19 7.58
C HIS A 631 -14.24 13.98 7.50
N ILE A 632 -13.26 13.68 8.37
CA ILE A 632 -11.93 14.29 8.29
C ILE A 632 -11.28 13.98 6.95
N ASN A 633 -11.31 12.73 6.48
CA ASN A 633 -10.76 12.37 5.17
C ASN A 633 -11.47 13.11 4.02
N ASP A 634 -12.80 13.25 4.09
CA ASP A 634 -13.59 14.00 3.11
C ASP A 634 -13.20 15.49 3.11
N ARG A 635 -13.01 16.08 4.29
CA ARG A 635 -12.53 17.47 4.45
C ARG A 635 -11.11 17.65 3.93
N GLN A 636 -10.18 16.76 4.28
CA GLN A 636 -8.81 16.77 3.77
C GLN A 636 -8.82 16.72 2.24
N SER A 637 -9.59 15.79 1.65
CA SER A 637 -9.70 15.68 0.18
C SER A 637 -10.27 16.95 -0.45
N ALA A 638 -11.33 17.52 0.14
CA ALA A 638 -11.98 18.73 -0.36
C ALA A 638 -11.10 19.99 -0.21
N LEU A 639 -10.27 20.07 0.82
CA LEU A 639 -9.34 21.19 1.02
C LEU A 639 -8.11 21.04 0.11
N SER A 640 -7.56 19.83 -0.01
CA SER A 640 -6.38 19.58 -0.86
C SER A 640 -6.62 19.95 -2.33
N THR A 641 -7.85 19.80 -2.86
CA THR A 641 -8.19 20.24 -4.22
C THR A 641 -8.15 21.75 -4.42
N THR A 642 -8.17 22.54 -3.34
CA THR A 642 -8.02 24.01 -3.38
C THR A 642 -6.56 24.48 -3.35
N GLY A 643 -5.61 23.56 -3.19
CA GLY A 643 -4.18 23.86 -3.19
C GLY A 643 -3.62 24.37 -1.86
N VAL A 644 -4.42 24.32 -0.78
CA VAL A 644 -3.97 24.66 0.59
C VAL A 644 -3.26 23.48 1.26
N THR A 645 -2.40 23.78 2.22
CA THR A 645 -1.75 22.78 3.08
C THR A 645 -2.69 22.38 4.21
N VAL A 646 -3.09 21.11 4.26
CA VAL A 646 -3.99 20.61 5.31
C VAL A 646 -3.19 19.97 6.44
N LEU A 647 -3.39 20.48 7.65
CA LEU A 647 -2.76 20.00 8.87
C LEU A 647 -3.80 19.30 9.75
N VAL A 648 -3.49 18.14 10.32
CA VAL A 648 -4.39 17.40 11.21
C VAL A 648 -3.75 17.23 12.58
N LEU A 649 -4.29 17.91 13.60
CA LEU A 649 -3.87 17.79 14.99
C LEU A 649 -4.77 16.80 15.72
N ARG A 650 -4.17 15.76 16.31
CA ARG A 650 -4.89 14.75 17.08
C ARG A 650 -4.14 14.35 18.36
N PRO A 651 -4.84 13.94 19.42
CA PRO A 651 -4.20 13.38 20.60
C PRO A 651 -3.69 11.96 20.33
N ALA A 652 -2.60 11.61 20.99
CA ALA A 652 -2.06 10.26 20.99
C ALA A 652 -1.46 9.94 22.36
N ARG A 653 -1.63 8.68 22.81
CA ARG A 653 -0.95 8.18 24.00
C ARG A 653 0.17 7.25 23.57
N ILE A 654 1.41 7.70 23.77
CA ILE A 654 2.60 6.92 23.42
C ILE A 654 3.01 6.10 24.65
N PRO A 655 3.03 4.75 24.57
CA PRO A 655 3.47 3.90 25.67
C PRO A 655 4.83 4.34 26.20
N GLY A 656 4.98 4.46 27.52
CA GLY A 656 6.21 4.91 28.18
C GLY A 656 6.47 6.43 28.12
N ARG A 657 5.83 7.21 27.23
CA ARG A 657 6.01 8.67 27.14
C ARG A 657 4.82 9.49 27.61
N GLY A 658 3.63 8.90 27.71
CA GLY A 658 2.42 9.60 28.17
C GLY A 658 1.63 10.25 27.03
N GLU A 659 0.94 11.36 27.34
CA GLU A 659 0.02 12.04 26.42
C GLU A 659 0.76 13.03 25.51
N HIS A 660 0.40 12.99 24.22
CA HIS A 660 1.01 13.80 23.17
C HIS A 660 -0.08 14.34 22.22
N LEU A 661 0.26 15.40 21.51
CA LEU A 661 -0.42 15.83 20.29
C LEU A 661 0.46 15.51 19.10
N ILE A 662 -0.13 14.96 18.05
CA ILE A 662 0.53 14.67 16.77
C ILE A 662 -0.09 15.59 15.71
N LEU A 663 0.75 16.35 15.03
CA LEU A 663 0.38 17.18 13.89
C LEU A 663 0.80 16.47 12.60
N LYS A 664 -0.17 15.96 11.83
CA LYS A 664 0.08 15.36 10.52
C LYS A 664 -0.12 16.38 9.41
N VAL A 665 0.57 16.20 8.30
CA VAL A 665 0.44 17.02 7.09
C VAL A 665 -0.03 16.14 5.95
N GLU A 666 -1.12 16.51 5.30
CA GLU A 666 -1.66 15.73 4.17
C GLU A 666 -0.70 15.79 2.98
N GLY A 667 -0.37 14.63 2.41
CA GLY A 667 0.53 14.51 1.27
C GLY A 667 2.03 14.72 1.58
N GLN A 668 2.42 14.84 2.85
CA GLN A 668 3.83 14.94 3.25
C GLN A 668 4.17 13.98 4.39
N GLU A 669 5.34 13.35 4.31
CA GLU A 669 5.83 12.41 5.32
C GLU A 669 6.70 13.14 6.35
N LEU A 670 6.04 13.81 7.31
CA LEU A 670 6.66 14.48 8.46
C LEU A 670 6.29 13.75 9.75
N GLU A 671 7.16 12.84 10.20
CA GLU A 671 6.86 11.90 11.29
C GLU A 671 7.10 12.47 12.70
N ASN A 672 7.91 13.52 12.84
CA ASN A 672 8.41 13.98 14.13
C ASN A 672 7.64 15.17 14.71
N LEU A 673 6.55 15.61 14.09
CA LEU A 673 5.68 16.67 14.60
C LEU A 673 4.79 16.16 15.75
N ILE A 674 5.45 15.75 16.83
CA ILE A 674 4.88 15.17 18.04
C ILE A 674 5.23 16.08 19.21
N PHE A 675 4.26 16.39 20.06
CA PHE A 675 4.39 17.35 21.15
C PHE A 675 3.85 16.75 22.44
N LYS A 676 4.68 16.62 23.48
CA LYS A 676 4.30 16.13 24.80
C LYS A 676 3.39 17.14 25.51
N VAL A 677 2.33 16.64 26.14
CA VAL A 677 1.34 17.48 26.83
C VAL A 677 1.41 17.26 28.35
N PRO A 678 1.45 18.33 29.16
CA PRO A 678 1.32 19.75 28.78
C PRO A 678 2.64 20.46 28.46
N GLU A 679 3.79 19.83 28.65
CA GLU A 679 5.10 20.52 28.72
C GLU A 679 5.50 21.24 27.42
N GLU A 680 5.10 20.72 26.27
CA GLU A 680 5.51 21.23 24.95
C GLU A 680 4.39 22.00 24.21
N LEU A 681 3.26 22.26 24.87
CA LEU A 681 2.22 23.14 24.32
C LEU A 681 2.75 24.53 23.91
N PRO A 682 3.65 25.19 24.66
CA PRO A 682 4.23 26.47 24.23
C PRO A 682 5.03 26.36 22.92
N VAL A 683 5.70 25.22 22.70
CA VAL A 683 6.46 24.96 21.46
C VAL A 683 5.51 24.80 20.28
N LEU A 684 4.44 24.01 20.46
CA LEU A 684 3.38 23.84 19.45
C LEU A 684 2.74 25.19 19.09
N PHE A 685 2.31 25.99 20.07
CA PHE A 685 1.64 27.26 19.78
C PHE A 685 2.56 28.30 19.13
N SER A 686 3.83 28.37 19.54
CA SER A 686 4.85 29.19 18.87
C SER A 686 5.07 28.74 17.42
N PHE A 687 4.97 27.45 17.14
CA PHE A 687 5.05 26.92 15.79
C PHE A 687 3.82 27.26 14.95
N LEU A 688 2.62 27.01 15.45
CA LEU A 688 1.36 27.32 14.76
C LEU A 688 1.24 28.83 14.43
N ASN A 689 1.70 29.70 15.33
CA ASN A 689 1.76 31.14 15.07
C ASN A 689 2.72 31.50 13.91
N ARG A 690 3.87 30.81 13.80
CA ARG A 690 4.82 31.03 12.69
C ARG A 690 4.32 30.48 11.36
N LEU A 691 3.51 29.41 11.39
CA LEU A 691 2.87 28.87 10.19
C LEU A 691 1.81 29.81 9.60
N GLN A 692 1.33 30.80 10.36
CA GLN A 692 0.31 31.75 9.93
C GLN A 692 -0.94 31.05 9.38
N LEU A 693 -1.57 30.22 10.22
CA LEU A 693 -2.76 29.48 9.84
C LEU A 693 -3.85 30.41 9.28
N SER A 694 -4.42 30.03 8.14
CA SER A 694 -5.51 30.76 7.50
C SER A 694 -6.84 30.52 8.24
N HIS A 695 -7.02 29.29 8.75
CA HIS A 695 -8.25 28.82 9.36
C HIS A 695 -8.03 27.60 10.28
N ILE A 696 -8.90 27.42 11.28
CA ILE A 696 -8.95 26.23 12.14
C ILE A 696 -10.35 25.59 12.05
N GLU A 697 -10.43 24.30 11.75
CA GLU A 697 -11.66 23.51 11.86
C GLU A 697 -11.58 22.61 13.09
N LEU A 698 -12.44 22.87 14.07
CA LEU A 698 -12.53 22.07 15.29
C LEU A 698 -13.63 21.02 15.11
N HIS A 699 -13.23 19.77 14.89
CA HIS A 699 -14.16 18.65 14.73
C HIS A 699 -14.41 17.91 16.04
N HIS A 700 -13.37 17.67 16.83
CA HIS A 700 -13.53 16.91 18.07
C HIS A 700 -12.41 17.21 19.08
N PHE A 701 -12.73 17.13 20.37
CA PHE A 701 -11.79 17.41 21.46
C PHE A 701 -11.57 16.23 22.43
N VAL A 702 -12.19 15.06 22.22
CA VAL A 702 -11.90 13.88 23.05
C VAL A 702 -10.41 13.54 23.01
N GLY A 703 -9.82 13.37 24.20
CA GLY A 703 -8.39 13.11 24.36
C GLY A 703 -7.50 14.36 24.27
N ILE A 704 -8.06 15.52 23.94
CA ILE A 704 -7.34 16.80 23.96
C ILE A 704 -7.58 17.45 25.32
N GLN A 705 -6.50 17.66 26.08
CA GLN A 705 -6.56 18.34 27.37
C GLN A 705 -7.09 19.77 27.24
N GLU A 706 -7.80 20.25 28.26
CA GLU A 706 -8.36 21.61 28.28
C GLU A 706 -7.34 22.71 27.95
N ALA A 707 -6.13 22.67 28.53
CA ALA A 707 -5.09 23.65 28.27
C ALA A 707 -4.66 23.70 26.78
N ALA A 708 -4.68 22.56 26.09
CA ALA A 708 -4.37 22.51 24.66
C ALA A 708 -5.49 23.15 23.83
N LEU A 709 -6.74 22.83 24.16
CA LEU A 709 -7.91 23.38 23.49
C LEU A 709 -8.01 24.89 23.68
N GLU A 710 -7.86 25.39 24.92
CA GLU A 710 -7.87 26.81 25.22
C GLU A 710 -6.72 27.56 24.54
N GLY A 711 -5.54 26.96 24.48
CA GLY A 711 -4.39 27.53 23.80
C GLY A 711 -4.63 27.73 22.30
N LEU A 712 -5.27 26.76 21.62
CA LEU A 712 -5.66 26.89 20.21
C LEU A 712 -6.62 28.05 19.98
N ILE A 713 -7.64 28.19 20.82
CA ILE A 713 -8.61 29.30 20.72
C ILE A 713 -7.93 30.65 21.01
N SER A 714 -6.99 30.67 21.95
CA SER A 714 -6.27 31.88 22.36
C SER A 714 -5.25 32.38 21.32
N LEU A 715 -5.00 31.63 20.23
CA LEU A 715 -4.18 32.11 19.10
C LEU A 715 -4.84 33.26 18.34
N GLY A 716 -6.15 33.47 18.50
CA GLY A 716 -6.89 34.54 17.81
C GLY A 716 -7.12 34.29 16.32
N ILE A 717 -6.87 33.06 15.85
CA ILE A 717 -7.16 32.62 14.48
C ILE A 717 -8.66 32.30 14.36
N ARG A 718 -9.28 32.65 13.23
CA ARG A 718 -10.69 32.32 12.98
C ARG A 718 -10.89 30.81 12.94
N TYR A 719 -11.88 30.33 13.67
CA TYR A 719 -12.19 28.91 13.74
C TYR A 719 -13.67 28.62 13.57
N ASP A 720 -13.95 27.48 12.96
CA ASP A 720 -15.27 26.90 12.80
C ASP A 720 -15.38 25.60 13.59
N VAL A 721 -16.58 25.27 14.08
CA VAL A 721 -16.81 24.08 14.91
C VAL A 721 -17.78 23.12 14.22
N TYR A 722 -17.35 21.89 13.98
CA TYR A 722 -18.15 20.83 13.35
C TYR A 722 -18.70 19.88 14.41
N ILE A 723 -20.01 19.71 14.44
CA ILE A 723 -20.69 18.92 15.48
C ILE A 723 -20.89 17.47 15.01
N HIS A 724 -20.03 16.58 15.51
CA HIS A 724 -20.10 15.14 15.21
C HIS A 724 -20.91 14.32 16.20
N ASP A 725 -21.02 14.76 17.45
CA ASP A 725 -21.77 14.08 18.51
C ASP A 725 -22.23 15.10 19.58
N TYR A 726 -22.75 14.61 20.71
CA TYR A 726 -23.21 15.46 21.81
C TYR A 726 -22.17 15.66 22.91
N SER A 727 -20.88 15.44 22.63
CA SER A 727 -19.78 15.69 23.56
C SER A 727 -19.76 17.14 24.07
N TRP A 728 -20.27 18.09 23.30
CA TRP A 728 -20.41 19.50 23.68
C TRP A 728 -21.42 19.76 24.81
N ILE A 729 -22.38 18.85 25.00
CA ILE A 729 -23.51 19.02 25.94
C ILE A 729 -23.47 17.98 27.07
N CYS A 730 -23.00 16.77 26.76
CA CYS A 730 -23.08 15.59 27.61
C CYS A 730 -21.73 14.86 27.68
N PRO A 731 -21.15 14.65 28.88
CA PRO A 731 -19.88 13.92 29.03
C PRO A 731 -19.95 12.43 28.63
N ARG A 732 -21.15 11.89 28.37
CA ARG A 732 -21.39 10.53 27.85
C ARG A 732 -21.56 10.47 26.33
N LEU A 733 -21.34 11.58 25.61
CA LEU A 733 -21.27 11.75 24.14
C LEU A 733 -22.59 11.52 23.36
N THR A 734 -23.51 10.73 23.91
CA THR A 734 -24.64 10.12 23.15
C THR A 734 -26.02 10.48 23.69
N LEU A 735 -26.11 11.34 24.71
CA LEU A 735 -27.37 11.64 25.43
C LEU A 735 -28.09 10.37 25.95
N SER A 736 -27.31 9.36 26.35
CA SER A 736 -27.81 8.10 26.89
C SER A 736 -28.08 8.17 28.40
N GLY A 737 -29.13 7.48 28.83
CA GLY A 737 -29.52 7.30 30.24
C GLY A 737 -28.94 6.02 30.86
N GLU A 738 -29.50 5.58 31.98
CA GLU A 738 -29.10 4.35 32.70
C GLU A 738 -29.24 3.10 31.82
N ASN A 739 -30.32 3.00 31.05
CA ASN A 739 -30.61 1.83 30.21
C ASN A 739 -29.86 1.83 28.85
N GLY A 740 -29.01 2.82 28.60
CA GLY A 740 -28.27 2.98 27.34
C GLY A 740 -29.05 3.65 26.19
N GLY A 741 -30.37 3.82 26.33
CA GLY A 741 -31.21 4.58 25.40
C GLY A 741 -31.24 6.07 25.68
N TYR A 742 -31.86 6.84 24.77
CA TYR A 742 -32.02 8.29 24.87
C TYR A 742 -32.69 8.72 26.19
N CYS A 743 -32.05 9.63 26.93
CA CYS A 743 -32.47 10.03 28.27
C CYS A 743 -33.59 11.09 28.31
N GLY A 744 -34.00 11.63 27.17
CA GLY A 744 -34.98 12.72 27.12
C GLY A 744 -34.45 14.09 27.57
N GLU A 745 -33.13 14.22 27.79
CA GLU A 745 -32.46 15.48 28.13
C GLU A 745 -32.96 16.12 29.43
N PRO A 746 -32.76 15.47 30.59
CA PRO A 746 -33.28 15.94 31.86
C PRO A 746 -32.54 17.21 32.36
N PRO A 747 -33.05 17.86 33.43
CA PRO A 747 -32.37 18.98 34.08
C PRO A 747 -30.93 18.65 34.53
N ILE A 748 -30.12 19.70 34.73
CA ILE A 748 -28.68 19.55 34.97
C ILE A 748 -28.37 18.70 36.21
N GLU A 749 -29.18 18.77 37.26
CA GLU A 749 -29.01 18.00 38.50
C GLU A 749 -29.09 16.48 38.23
N ALA A 750 -30.01 16.07 37.36
CA ALA A 750 -30.14 14.67 36.94
C ALA A 750 -28.97 14.25 36.04
N CYS A 751 -28.49 15.12 35.15
CA CYS A 751 -27.29 14.86 34.34
C CYS A 751 -26.04 14.68 35.22
N GLU A 752 -25.85 15.52 36.24
CA GLU A 752 -24.74 15.41 37.20
C GLU A 752 -24.82 14.11 38.01
N SER A 753 -26.03 13.69 38.40
CA SER A 753 -26.23 12.38 39.03
C SER A 753 -25.86 11.22 38.09
N CYS A 754 -26.32 11.29 36.84
CA CYS A 754 -26.04 10.30 35.80
C CYS A 754 -24.52 10.14 35.56
N VAL A 755 -23.80 11.24 35.39
CA VAL A 755 -22.33 11.21 35.16
C VAL A 755 -21.58 10.71 36.40
N ARG A 756 -22.02 11.06 37.62
CA ARG A 756 -21.42 10.50 38.85
C ARG A 756 -21.61 9.00 38.98
N GLN A 757 -22.76 8.46 38.54
CA GLN A 757 -23.08 7.04 38.65
C GLN A 757 -22.47 6.20 37.52
N HIS A 758 -22.43 6.73 36.30
CA HIS A 758 -22.07 5.98 35.10
C HIS A 758 -20.75 6.42 34.45
N GLY A 759 -20.11 7.46 34.98
CA GLY A 759 -18.85 7.99 34.48
C GLY A 759 -18.98 8.96 33.30
N SER A 760 -17.83 9.51 32.92
CA SER A 760 -17.60 10.43 31.80
C SER A 760 -16.72 9.73 30.77
N ALA A 761 -17.04 9.87 29.49
CA ALA A 761 -16.16 9.47 28.38
C ALA A 761 -15.23 10.62 27.95
N LEU A 762 -15.30 11.76 28.62
CA LEU A 762 -14.32 12.85 28.57
C LEU A 762 -13.36 12.72 29.76
N GLU A 763 -12.88 13.84 30.31
CA GLU A 763 -12.09 13.87 31.53
C GLU A 763 -12.90 13.40 32.74
N LYS A 764 -12.29 12.58 33.62
CA LYS A 764 -12.95 11.95 34.77
C LYS A 764 -13.51 12.95 35.79
N SER A 765 -12.89 14.14 35.91
CA SER A 765 -13.28 15.19 36.85
C SER A 765 -14.23 16.23 36.26
N LEU A 766 -14.57 16.14 34.97
CA LEU A 766 -15.36 17.15 34.29
C LEU A 766 -16.86 17.02 34.64
N THR A 767 -17.38 18.00 35.36
CA THR A 767 -18.82 18.11 35.64
C THR A 767 -19.61 18.51 34.40
N VAL A 768 -20.91 18.21 34.36
CA VAL A 768 -21.79 18.61 33.25
C VAL A 768 -21.85 20.13 33.14
N ASN A 769 -21.90 20.84 34.27
CA ASN A 769 -21.89 22.29 34.30
C ASN A 769 -20.59 22.89 33.76
N ALA A 770 -19.43 22.35 34.15
CA ALA A 770 -18.13 22.81 33.64
C ALA A 770 -18.02 22.58 32.13
N LEU A 771 -18.44 21.40 31.64
CA LEU A 771 -18.50 21.10 30.22
C LEU A 771 -19.35 22.14 29.47
N ARG A 772 -20.60 22.35 29.88
CA ARG A 772 -21.52 23.27 29.20
C ARG A 772 -21.03 24.72 29.23
N THR A 773 -20.42 25.14 30.34
CA THR A 773 -19.82 26.49 30.46
C THR A 773 -18.68 26.67 29.46
N ARG A 774 -17.76 25.70 29.39
CA ARG A 774 -16.65 25.70 28.42
C ARG A 774 -17.15 25.67 26.99
N SER A 775 -18.08 24.76 26.68
CA SER A 775 -18.69 24.63 25.35
C SER A 775 -19.39 25.91 24.94
N ALA A 776 -20.14 26.58 25.84
CA ALA A 776 -20.77 27.84 25.54
C ALA A 776 -19.74 28.90 25.12
N ARG A 777 -18.64 29.06 25.87
CA ARG A 777 -17.58 30.02 25.53
C ARG A 777 -16.97 29.74 24.15
N ILE A 778 -16.64 28.48 23.84
CA ILE A 778 -16.01 28.09 22.57
C ILE A 778 -17.00 28.24 21.41
N LEU A 779 -18.23 27.73 21.54
CA LEU A 779 -19.22 27.76 20.47
C LEU A 779 -19.69 29.19 20.13
N HIS A 780 -19.80 30.09 21.12
CA HIS A 780 -20.12 31.50 20.86
C HIS A 780 -18.93 32.29 20.29
N GLY A 781 -17.70 31.84 20.55
CA GLY A 781 -16.50 32.45 19.98
C GLY A 781 -16.17 31.97 18.56
N ALA A 782 -16.82 30.90 18.09
CA ALA A 782 -16.65 30.36 16.75
C ALA A 782 -17.23 31.30 15.69
N ASN A 783 -16.64 31.30 14.50
CA ASN A 783 -17.17 32.02 13.34
C ASN A 783 -18.50 31.39 12.87
N SER A 784 -18.52 30.06 12.73
CA SER A 784 -19.70 29.25 12.49
C SER A 784 -19.68 27.95 13.28
N VAL A 785 -20.86 27.48 13.69
CA VAL A 785 -21.10 26.14 14.22
C VAL A 785 -21.81 25.32 13.14
N ILE A 786 -21.13 24.33 12.57
CA ILE A 786 -21.62 23.52 11.46
C ILE A 786 -22.29 22.26 12.01
N VAL A 787 -23.54 22.05 11.61
CA VAL A 787 -24.36 20.91 12.04
C VAL A 787 -24.95 20.17 10.82
N PRO A 788 -25.12 18.84 10.91
CA PRO A 788 -25.57 18.05 9.77
C PRO A 788 -27.10 18.00 9.59
N THR A 789 -27.86 18.22 10.66
CA THR A 789 -29.32 18.03 10.68
C THR A 789 -30.01 19.08 11.55
N ASN A 790 -31.29 19.32 11.26
CA ASN A 790 -32.10 20.24 12.04
C ASN A 790 -32.35 19.71 13.45
N ASP A 791 -32.42 18.39 13.65
CA ASP A 791 -32.48 17.78 14.98
C ASP A 791 -31.28 18.20 15.85
N VAL A 792 -30.05 18.15 15.31
CA VAL A 792 -28.84 18.60 16.02
C VAL A 792 -28.89 20.10 16.29
N ARG A 793 -29.30 20.91 15.30
CA ARG A 793 -29.50 22.36 15.46
C ARG A 793 -30.45 22.68 16.63
N HIS A 794 -31.62 22.06 16.66
CA HIS A 794 -32.64 22.29 17.69
C HIS A 794 -32.17 21.84 19.08
N ARG A 795 -31.39 20.76 19.17
CA ARG A 795 -30.76 20.32 20.42
C ARG A 795 -29.76 21.34 20.92
N LEU A 796 -28.81 21.77 20.08
CA LEU A 796 -27.79 22.74 20.49
C LEU A 796 -28.39 24.07 20.93
N MET A 797 -29.37 24.59 20.19
CA MET A 797 -30.04 25.86 20.51
C MET A 797 -30.77 25.84 21.88
N ARG A 798 -31.16 24.67 22.38
CA ARG A 798 -31.75 24.55 23.73
C ARG A 798 -30.73 24.77 24.85
N TYR A 799 -29.47 24.40 24.64
CA TYR A 799 -28.40 24.61 25.63
C TYR A 799 -27.64 25.91 25.43
N PHE A 800 -27.50 26.32 24.18
CA PHE A 800 -26.69 27.46 23.76
C PHE A 800 -27.54 28.36 22.84
N PRO A 801 -28.43 29.18 23.42
CA PRO A 801 -29.25 30.08 22.61
C PRO A 801 -28.39 31.16 21.97
N GLY A 802 -28.62 31.44 20.67
CA GLY A 802 -27.93 32.53 19.95
C GLY A 802 -26.68 32.12 19.17
N LEU A 803 -26.41 30.83 19.01
CA LEU A 803 -25.30 30.35 18.17
C LEU A 803 -25.46 30.71 16.68
N SER A 804 -24.37 31.06 16.02
CA SER A 804 -24.29 31.15 14.56
C SER A 804 -24.19 29.74 13.97
N ILE A 805 -25.33 29.15 13.58
CA ILE A 805 -25.39 27.78 13.07
C ILE A 805 -25.51 27.75 11.54
N GLN A 806 -24.60 27.01 10.90
CA GLN A 806 -24.64 26.68 9.48
C GLN A 806 -25.04 25.21 9.29
N MET A 807 -25.96 24.97 8.36
CA MET A 807 -26.37 23.61 7.99
C MET A 807 -25.45 23.08 6.89
N MET A 808 -24.90 21.88 7.07
CA MET A 808 -24.11 21.18 6.06
C MET A 808 -24.25 19.67 6.24
N ALA A 809 -24.88 18.99 5.28
CA ALA A 809 -24.87 17.53 5.26
C ALA A 809 -23.45 17.00 5.04
N TRP A 810 -23.10 15.90 5.72
CA TRP A 810 -21.74 15.32 5.62
C TRP A 810 -21.44 14.65 4.30
N GLU A 811 -22.46 14.29 3.53
CA GLU A 811 -22.33 13.69 2.21
C GLU A 811 -23.39 14.25 1.26
N LYS A 812 -23.09 14.21 -0.04
CA LYS A 812 -24.04 14.61 -1.07
C LYS A 812 -25.22 13.62 -1.12
N PRO A 813 -26.44 14.09 -1.45
CA PRO A 813 -27.56 13.20 -1.73
C PRO A 813 -27.19 12.20 -2.83
N HIS A 814 -27.56 10.94 -2.66
CA HIS A 814 -27.38 9.93 -3.70
C HIS A 814 -28.43 10.17 -4.81
N GLY A 815 -28.04 9.95 -6.06
CA GLY A 815 -28.88 10.19 -7.25
C GLY A 815 -30.14 9.33 -7.32
N ALA A 816 -30.97 9.58 -8.34
CA ALA A 816 -32.33 9.03 -8.48
C ALA A 816 -32.43 7.52 -8.18
N PHE A 817 -33.39 7.21 -7.32
CA PHE A 817 -33.69 5.87 -6.82
C PHE A 817 -34.51 5.06 -7.84
N SER A 818 -34.18 3.78 -7.99
CA SER A 818 -34.99 2.79 -8.71
C SER A 818 -35.36 1.66 -7.76
N LEU A 819 -36.67 1.42 -7.59
CA LEU A 819 -37.17 0.24 -6.89
C LEU A 819 -36.80 -0.99 -7.74
N SER A 820 -35.85 -1.79 -7.27
CA SER A 820 -35.61 -3.11 -7.87
C SER A 820 -36.73 -4.08 -7.44
N SER A 821 -37.35 -4.77 -8.39
CA SER A 821 -38.34 -5.82 -8.09
C SER A 821 -37.69 -6.96 -7.30
N ILE A 822 -38.40 -7.45 -6.28
CA ILE A 822 -37.94 -8.49 -5.37
C ILE A 822 -38.76 -9.76 -5.62
N ALA A 823 -38.12 -10.86 -6.00
CA ALA A 823 -38.79 -12.16 -6.10
C ALA A 823 -39.14 -12.71 -4.69
N MET A 824 -40.24 -13.49 -4.58
CA MET A 824 -40.64 -14.09 -3.30
C MET A 824 -39.57 -15.06 -2.77
N ALA A 825 -38.86 -14.65 -1.72
CA ALA A 825 -37.92 -15.49 -1.00
C ALA A 825 -38.61 -16.29 0.13
N ALA A 826 -38.13 -17.52 0.39
CA ALA A 826 -38.63 -18.37 1.49
C ALA A 826 -38.34 -17.80 2.89
N ARG A 827 -37.34 -16.91 3.02
CA ARG A 827 -37.02 -16.15 4.24
C ARG A 827 -36.63 -14.71 3.87
N LEU A 828 -37.20 -13.75 4.60
CA LEU A 828 -36.93 -12.32 4.45
C LEU A 828 -35.66 -11.92 5.22
N ARG A 829 -34.62 -11.61 4.46
CA ARG A 829 -33.34 -11.04 4.91
C ARG A 829 -33.48 -9.56 5.29
N VAL A 830 -33.18 -9.24 6.55
CA VAL A 830 -33.13 -7.91 7.14
C VAL A 830 -31.68 -7.52 7.32
N VAL A 831 -31.21 -6.44 6.67
CA VAL A 831 -29.83 -5.98 6.84
C VAL A 831 -29.73 -4.95 7.96
N VAL A 832 -28.69 -5.08 8.79
CA VAL A 832 -28.26 -4.10 9.77
C VAL A 832 -26.79 -3.78 9.46
N ILE A 833 -26.48 -2.52 9.18
CA ILE A 833 -25.17 -2.12 8.66
C ILE A 833 -24.42 -1.29 9.71
N GLY A 834 -23.24 -1.75 10.12
CA GLY A 834 -22.34 -1.03 11.02
C GLY A 834 -21.87 -1.85 12.22
N ALA A 835 -21.06 -1.20 13.06
CA ALA A 835 -20.72 -1.72 14.38
C ALA A 835 -21.89 -1.46 15.35
N ILE A 836 -22.55 -2.52 15.83
CA ILE A 836 -23.80 -2.43 16.61
C ILE A 836 -23.50 -2.60 18.10
N SER A 837 -23.33 -1.48 18.79
CA SER A 837 -23.21 -1.40 20.25
C SER A 837 -24.58 -1.28 20.93
N ILE A 838 -24.60 -1.28 22.27
CA ILE A 838 -25.84 -1.11 23.06
C ILE A 838 -26.61 0.16 22.65
N PRO A 839 -26.00 1.36 22.58
CA PRO A 839 -26.71 2.58 22.16
C PRO A 839 -27.19 2.53 20.71
N LYS A 840 -26.49 1.79 19.85
CA LYS A 840 -26.87 1.56 18.44
C LYS A 840 -27.91 0.46 18.27
N GLY A 841 -28.47 -0.05 19.36
CA GLY A 841 -29.63 -0.95 19.32
C GLY A 841 -29.32 -2.44 19.40
N PHE A 842 -28.15 -2.85 19.89
CA PHE A 842 -27.82 -4.28 20.05
C PHE A 842 -28.92 -5.07 20.77
N ARG A 843 -29.42 -4.55 21.90
CA ARG A 843 -30.49 -5.22 22.68
C ARG A 843 -31.79 -5.34 21.89
N VAL A 844 -32.16 -4.29 21.15
CA VAL A 844 -33.35 -4.29 20.28
C VAL A 844 -33.22 -5.37 19.20
N LEU A 845 -32.05 -5.46 18.55
CA LEU A 845 -31.78 -6.48 17.54
C LEU A 845 -31.84 -7.89 18.13
N LEU A 846 -31.26 -8.10 19.32
CA LEU A 846 -31.29 -9.38 20.02
C LEU A 846 -32.71 -9.81 20.38
N ASP A 847 -33.52 -8.88 20.89
CA ASP A 847 -34.92 -9.16 21.22
C ASP A 847 -35.76 -9.43 19.97
N CYS A 848 -35.51 -8.73 18.86
CA CYS A 848 -36.12 -9.03 17.56
C CYS A 848 -35.73 -10.42 17.04
N ALA A 849 -34.46 -10.81 17.18
CA ALA A 849 -33.98 -12.13 16.77
C ALA A 849 -34.58 -13.26 17.63
N ARG A 850 -34.72 -13.04 18.95
CA ARG A 850 -35.40 -13.97 19.87
C ARG A 850 -36.88 -14.11 19.55
N ASP A 851 -37.59 -13.00 19.40
CA ASP A 851 -39.01 -13.01 19.01
C ASP A 851 -39.22 -13.70 17.65
N ALA A 852 -38.34 -13.47 16.67
CA ALA A 852 -38.39 -14.17 15.39
C ALA A 852 -38.15 -15.68 15.52
N ALA A 853 -37.30 -16.11 16.46
CA ALA A 853 -37.09 -17.52 16.76
C ALA A 853 -38.31 -18.15 17.45
N GLU A 854 -38.85 -17.48 18.49
CA GLU A 854 -40.01 -17.92 19.28
C GLU A 854 -41.28 -18.01 18.45
N ARG A 855 -41.57 -16.99 17.63
CA ARG A 855 -42.74 -16.96 16.73
C ARG A 855 -42.49 -17.69 15.40
N ASN A 856 -41.31 -18.29 15.23
CA ASN A 856 -40.86 -18.93 13.99
C ASN A 856 -41.10 -18.08 12.73
N LEU A 857 -40.78 -16.79 12.81
CA LEU A 857 -40.94 -15.88 11.69
C LEU A 857 -39.96 -16.22 10.56
N ALA A 858 -40.38 -15.96 9.32
CA ALA A 858 -39.54 -16.07 8.14
C ALA A 858 -38.57 -14.87 8.03
N LEU A 859 -37.85 -14.55 9.11
CA LEU A 859 -36.85 -13.49 9.18
C LEU A 859 -35.44 -14.09 9.35
N GLU A 860 -34.47 -13.48 8.68
CA GLU A 860 -33.03 -13.68 8.88
C GLU A 860 -32.39 -12.29 8.98
N PHE A 861 -31.65 -12.02 10.04
CA PHE A 861 -30.93 -10.77 10.23
C PHE A 861 -29.49 -10.92 9.75
N ILE A 862 -29.01 -9.97 8.96
CA ILE A 862 -27.67 -9.95 8.41
C ILE A 862 -26.99 -8.68 8.93
N VAL A 863 -26.03 -8.86 9.83
CA VAL A 863 -25.19 -7.78 10.33
C VAL A 863 -23.98 -7.66 9.42
N ILE A 864 -24.00 -6.63 8.56
CA ILE A 864 -22.80 -6.20 7.84
C ILE A 864 -21.97 -5.37 8.83
N GLY A 865 -20.98 -6.01 9.45
CA GLY A 865 -20.22 -5.46 10.57
C GLY A 865 -20.01 -6.47 11.70
N TYR A 866 -19.90 -5.96 12.91
CA TYR A 866 -19.74 -6.73 14.15
C TYR A 866 -20.58 -6.09 15.27
N THR A 867 -20.80 -6.82 16.35
CA THR A 867 -21.57 -6.34 17.50
C THR A 867 -20.75 -6.38 18.79
N CYS A 868 -21.30 -5.84 19.88
CA CYS A 868 -20.65 -5.94 21.19
C CYS A 868 -20.68 -7.37 21.79
N ASP A 869 -21.55 -8.26 21.29
CA ASP A 869 -21.70 -9.64 21.73
C ASP A 869 -22.29 -10.50 20.58
N ASP A 870 -21.41 -10.92 19.68
CA ASP A 870 -21.77 -11.71 18.49
C ASP A 870 -22.33 -13.09 18.89
N GLU A 871 -21.83 -13.69 19.97
CA GLU A 871 -22.23 -15.02 20.44
C GLU A 871 -23.71 -15.05 20.80
N ALA A 872 -24.20 -14.04 21.54
CA ALA A 872 -25.61 -13.97 21.93
C ALA A 872 -26.57 -13.88 20.74
N LEU A 873 -26.19 -13.19 19.66
CA LEU A 873 -26.99 -13.08 18.44
C LEU A 873 -26.95 -14.38 17.64
N LEU A 874 -25.77 -14.99 17.48
CA LEU A 874 -25.61 -16.26 16.76
C LEU A 874 -26.37 -17.40 17.43
N ALA A 875 -26.42 -17.42 18.77
CA ALA A 875 -27.18 -18.42 19.55
C ALA A 875 -28.68 -18.44 19.22
N THR A 876 -29.25 -17.34 18.69
CA THR A 876 -30.64 -17.29 18.25
C THR A 876 -30.91 -18.11 16.96
N LYS A 877 -29.86 -18.45 16.20
CA LYS A 877 -29.93 -19.06 14.86
C LYS A 877 -30.75 -18.26 13.84
N ARG A 878 -30.95 -16.97 14.09
CA ARG A 878 -31.66 -16.03 13.20
C ARG A 878 -30.74 -14.94 12.65
N VAL A 879 -29.48 -14.88 13.07
CA VAL A 879 -28.56 -13.80 12.75
C VAL A 879 -27.31 -14.36 12.06
N PHE A 880 -26.84 -13.67 11.03
CA PHE A 880 -25.53 -13.85 10.42
C PHE A 880 -24.71 -12.57 10.57
N ILE A 881 -23.39 -12.70 10.76
CA ILE A 881 -22.48 -11.57 11.02
C ILE A 881 -21.27 -11.67 10.06
N THR A 882 -21.01 -10.61 9.30
CA THR A 882 -19.94 -10.61 8.27
C THR A 882 -18.54 -10.35 8.83
N GLY A 883 -18.45 -9.75 10.02
CA GLY A 883 -17.22 -9.20 10.58
C GLY A 883 -16.94 -7.76 10.12
N PRO A 884 -15.84 -7.15 10.61
CA PRO A 884 -15.42 -5.80 10.25
C PRO A 884 -15.22 -5.62 8.73
N TYR A 885 -15.51 -4.44 8.21
CA TYR A 885 -15.45 -4.14 6.76
C TYR A 885 -14.82 -2.77 6.50
N ALA A 886 -14.24 -2.59 5.31
CA ALA A 886 -13.94 -1.29 4.73
C ALA A 886 -15.18 -0.70 4.03
N ASP A 887 -15.39 0.63 4.09
CA ASP A 887 -16.60 1.26 3.55
C ASP A 887 -16.85 0.95 2.05
N SER A 888 -15.78 0.77 1.27
CA SER A 888 -15.83 0.36 -0.14
C SER A 888 -16.37 -1.05 -0.37
N GLU A 889 -16.36 -1.92 0.64
CA GLU A 889 -16.91 -3.29 0.55
C GLU A 889 -18.43 -3.33 0.73
N VAL A 890 -19.04 -2.31 1.33
CA VAL A 890 -20.47 -2.32 1.69
C VAL A 890 -21.37 -2.55 0.47
N PRO A 891 -21.17 -1.91 -0.70
CA PRO A 891 -21.98 -2.17 -1.89
C PRO A 891 -21.94 -3.64 -2.34
N ALA A 892 -20.74 -4.24 -2.40
CA ALA A 892 -20.58 -5.65 -2.80
C ALA A 892 -21.18 -6.61 -1.77
N LEU A 893 -21.10 -6.28 -0.47
CA LEU A 893 -21.75 -7.06 0.58
C LEU A 893 -23.27 -6.96 0.49
N LEU A 894 -23.83 -5.78 0.22
CA LEU A 894 -25.28 -5.62 0.01
C LEU A 894 -25.77 -6.37 -1.23
N GLU A 895 -24.98 -6.40 -2.30
CA GLU A 895 -25.28 -7.17 -3.50
C GLU A 895 -25.27 -8.69 -3.21
N ARG A 896 -24.22 -9.19 -2.56
CA ARG A 896 -24.06 -10.60 -2.21
C ARG A 896 -25.16 -11.10 -1.27
N GLU A 897 -25.45 -10.34 -0.22
CA GLU A 897 -26.39 -10.74 0.81
C GLU A 897 -27.85 -10.55 0.37
N TRP A 898 -28.09 -9.76 -0.68
CA TRP A 898 -29.39 -9.49 -1.27
C TRP A 898 -30.51 -9.24 -0.23
N PRO A 899 -30.38 -8.20 0.61
CA PRO A 899 -31.37 -7.93 1.65
C PRO A 899 -32.66 -7.34 1.08
N HIS A 900 -33.76 -7.56 1.79
CA HIS A 900 -35.09 -7.09 1.37
C HIS A 900 -35.56 -5.83 2.10
N VAL A 901 -35.00 -5.57 3.29
CA VAL A 901 -35.32 -4.42 4.14
C VAL A 901 -34.10 -4.11 5.01
N ALA A 902 -33.85 -2.83 5.25
CA ALA A 902 -32.82 -2.36 6.16
C ALA A 902 -33.45 -1.96 7.50
N PHE A 903 -32.81 -2.35 8.60
CA PHE A 903 -33.22 -2.00 9.95
C PHE A 903 -32.14 -1.17 10.64
N PHE A 904 -32.53 0.00 11.15
CA PHE A 904 -31.67 0.91 11.91
C PHE A 904 -32.15 0.98 13.38
N PRO A 905 -31.64 0.10 14.26
CA PRO A 905 -32.15 -0.06 15.62
C PRO A 905 -31.64 0.99 16.64
N SER A 906 -31.04 2.09 16.20
CA SER A 906 -30.39 3.06 17.09
C SER A 906 -31.37 3.68 18.09
N ILE A 907 -31.07 3.54 19.38
CA ILE A 907 -31.94 4.00 20.48
C ILE A 907 -31.46 5.33 21.10
N ILE A 908 -30.48 5.96 20.47
CA ILE A 908 -29.97 7.29 20.78
C ILE A 908 -30.16 8.20 19.56
N PRO A 909 -30.27 9.52 19.74
CA PRO A 909 -30.30 10.43 18.60
C PRO A 909 -28.95 10.37 17.90
N GLU A 910 -28.89 9.81 16.69
CA GLU A 910 -27.69 9.93 15.87
C GLU A 910 -27.60 11.35 15.31
N THR A 911 -26.39 11.91 15.26
CA THR A 911 -26.09 13.19 14.59
C THR A 911 -25.99 12.99 13.07
N TRP A 912 -25.44 11.86 12.63
CA TRP A 912 -25.42 11.41 11.25
C TRP A 912 -25.21 9.89 11.16
N CYS A 913 -25.80 9.26 10.15
CA CYS A 913 -25.69 7.83 9.91
C CYS A 913 -25.17 7.57 8.48
N TYR A 914 -23.88 7.30 8.31
CA TYR A 914 -23.31 6.99 6.98
C TYR A 914 -23.85 5.67 6.40
N THR A 915 -24.15 4.70 7.26
CA THR A 915 -24.65 3.39 6.81
C THR A 915 -26.08 3.46 6.26
N LEU A 916 -26.84 4.49 6.66
CA LEU A 916 -28.14 4.82 6.07
C LEU A 916 -28.01 5.17 4.58
N SER A 917 -26.93 5.83 4.19
CA SER A 917 -26.70 6.26 2.81
C SER A 917 -26.51 5.07 1.88
N HIS A 918 -25.80 4.03 2.33
CA HIS A 918 -25.69 2.76 1.59
C HIS A 918 -27.04 2.08 1.38
N ALA A 919 -27.91 2.07 2.40
CA ALA A 919 -29.25 1.51 2.29
C ALA A 919 -30.15 2.30 1.32
N ILE A 920 -30.10 3.64 1.39
CA ILE A 920 -30.83 4.55 0.49
C ILE A 920 -30.34 4.39 -0.95
N ALA A 921 -29.02 4.33 -1.16
CA ALA A 921 -28.39 4.16 -2.47
C ALA A 921 -28.80 2.85 -3.14
N ARG A 922 -28.92 1.77 -2.35
CA ARG A 922 -29.40 0.46 -2.84
C ARG A 922 -30.91 0.42 -3.07
N GLY A 923 -31.63 1.41 -2.56
CA GLY A 923 -33.07 1.49 -2.66
C GLY A 923 -33.82 0.52 -1.74
N LEU A 924 -33.24 0.21 -0.57
CA LEU A 924 -33.88 -0.70 0.37
C LEU A 924 -35.03 0.00 1.11
N PRO A 925 -36.14 -0.71 1.40
CA PRO A 925 -37.11 -0.25 2.38
C PRO A 925 -36.45 -0.14 3.76
N ILE A 926 -36.82 0.88 4.54
CA ILE A 926 -36.14 1.21 5.80
C ILE A 926 -37.10 1.19 6.96
N VAL A 927 -36.77 0.46 8.03
CA VAL A 927 -37.42 0.57 9.34
C VAL A 927 -36.43 1.19 10.32
N GLY A 928 -36.88 2.18 11.08
CA GLY A 928 -36.07 2.81 12.12
C GLY A 928 -36.94 3.46 13.19
N PHE A 929 -36.32 4.04 14.21
CA PHE A 929 -37.03 4.81 15.23
C PHE A 929 -37.16 6.29 14.82
N ASP A 930 -38.25 6.95 15.25
CA ASP A 930 -38.46 8.40 15.05
C ASP A 930 -37.55 9.23 15.97
N LEU A 931 -36.24 9.12 15.75
CA LEU A 931 -35.20 9.73 16.58
C LEU A 931 -33.99 10.15 15.73
N GLY A 932 -33.52 11.39 15.94
CA GLY A 932 -32.25 11.88 15.40
C GLY A 932 -32.19 12.00 13.87
N ALA A 933 -30.97 11.96 13.35
CA ALA A 933 -30.67 12.12 11.94
C ALA A 933 -31.26 11.02 11.05
N ILE A 934 -31.40 9.80 11.55
CA ILE A 934 -32.02 8.69 10.79
C ILE A 934 -33.46 9.07 10.44
N ALA A 935 -34.25 9.46 11.45
CA ALA A 935 -35.63 9.86 11.24
C ALA A 935 -35.77 11.07 10.33
N GLU A 936 -34.98 12.13 10.55
CA GLU A 936 -35.01 13.33 9.72
C GLU A 936 -34.76 13.01 8.24
N ARG A 937 -33.78 12.15 7.95
CA ARG A 937 -33.39 11.82 6.57
C ARG A 937 -34.34 10.87 5.85
N VAL A 938 -35.05 10.00 6.57
CA VAL A 938 -35.98 9.03 5.93
C VAL A 938 -37.43 9.49 5.93
N ARG A 939 -37.80 10.59 6.61
CA ARG A 939 -39.17 11.14 6.57
C ARG A 939 -39.65 11.45 5.15
N THR A 940 -38.74 11.87 4.27
CA THR A 940 -39.02 12.12 2.85
C THR A 940 -38.74 10.91 1.95
N TYR A 941 -38.32 9.78 2.52
CA TYR A 941 -38.02 8.56 1.77
C TYR A 941 -39.31 7.74 1.58
N PRO A 942 -39.70 7.41 0.34
CA PRO A 942 -41.03 6.84 0.05
C PRO A 942 -41.25 5.44 0.64
N ALA A 943 -40.17 4.71 0.90
CA ALA A 943 -40.20 3.34 1.43
C ALA A 943 -39.63 3.24 2.85
N ALA A 944 -39.94 4.21 3.72
CA ALA A 944 -39.54 4.18 5.13
C ALA A 944 -40.73 4.06 6.10
N GLU A 945 -40.50 3.39 7.23
CA GLU A 945 -41.40 3.34 8.38
C GLU A 945 -40.64 3.73 9.65
N LEU A 946 -41.16 4.73 10.36
CA LEU A 946 -40.63 5.22 11.63
C LEU A 946 -41.50 4.74 12.79
N LEU A 947 -40.88 4.09 13.77
CA LEU A 947 -41.52 3.54 14.96
C LEU A 947 -41.21 4.38 16.21
N PRO A 948 -42.09 4.40 17.22
CA PRO A 948 -41.76 4.99 18.51
C PRO A 948 -40.66 4.16 19.21
N LEU A 949 -39.80 4.80 20.00
CA LEU A 949 -38.74 4.12 20.77
C LEU A 949 -39.27 3.06 21.75
N SER A 950 -40.55 3.15 22.13
CA SER A 950 -41.23 2.19 22.99
C SER A 950 -41.78 0.96 22.26
N ALA A 951 -41.57 0.84 20.93
CA ALA A 951 -42.06 -0.30 20.17
C ALA A 951 -41.44 -1.61 20.66
N ALA A 952 -42.28 -2.63 20.85
CA ALA A 952 -41.81 -3.95 21.26
C ALA A 952 -41.18 -4.70 20.07
N ALA A 953 -40.33 -5.69 20.34
CA ALA A 953 -39.71 -6.53 19.32
C ALA A 953 -40.73 -7.15 18.35
N ALA A 954 -41.90 -7.54 18.87
CA ALA A 954 -42.97 -8.09 18.04
C ALA A 954 -43.51 -7.09 17.00
N ASP A 955 -43.69 -5.83 17.40
CA ASP A 955 -44.19 -4.75 16.53
C ASP A 955 -43.14 -4.36 15.47
N ILE A 956 -41.86 -4.33 15.86
CA ILE A 956 -40.73 -4.10 14.97
C ILE A 956 -40.68 -5.20 13.89
N ASN A 957 -40.71 -6.47 14.30
CA ASN A 957 -40.72 -7.60 13.39
C ASN A 957 -41.93 -7.61 12.46
N ASN A 958 -43.12 -7.25 12.95
CA ASN A 958 -44.33 -7.14 12.12
C ASN A 958 -44.18 -6.02 11.08
N SER A 959 -43.55 -4.91 11.44
CA SER A 959 -43.28 -3.78 10.53
C SER A 959 -42.28 -4.17 9.45
N LEU A 960 -41.17 -4.84 9.81
CA LEU A 960 -40.18 -5.39 8.87
C LEU A 960 -40.83 -6.34 7.86
N LEU A 961 -41.67 -7.27 8.32
CA LEU A 961 -42.40 -8.20 7.45
C LEU A 961 -43.37 -7.47 6.51
N ARG A 962 -44.11 -6.47 7.02
CA ARG A 962 -45.10 -5.73 6.26
C ARG A 962 -44.46 -4.87 5.18
N LEU A 963 -43.40 -4.13 5.53
CA LEU A 963 -42.73 -3.23 4.61
C LEU A 963 -42.02 -4.01 3.49
N ALA A 964 -41.35 -5.11 3.83
CA ALA A 964 -40.74 -5.99 2.84
C ALA A 964 -41.75 -6.61 1.85
N ARG A 965 -42.99 -6.88 2.29
CA ARG A 965 -44.07 -7.46 1.44
C ARG A 965 -44.84 -6.44 0.61
N LYS A 966 -45.04 -5.21 1.09
CA LYS A 966 -45.80 -4.17 0.37
C LYS A 966 -45.22 -3.87 -1.02
N ILE A 967 -43.89 -3.88 -1.12
CA ILE A 967 -43.16 -3.59 -2.35
C ILE A 967 -43.16 -4.80 -3.30
N THR A 968 -43.49 -6.00 -2.81
CA THR A 968 -43.63 -7.22 -3.63
C THR A 968 -45.01 -7.33 -4.31
N ILE A 969 -46.06 -6.69 -3.76
CA ILE A 969 -47.46 -6.90 -4.19
C ILE A 969 -47.96 -5.81 -5.16
N SER A 970 -47.45 -4.58 -5.10
CA SER A 970 -47.97 -3.47 -5.92
C SER A 970 -47.74 -3.64 -7.43
N ASP A 971 -46.84 -4.52 -7.85
CA ASP A 971 -46.50 -4.71 -9.27
C ASP A 971 -47.23 -5.89 -9.93
N VAL A 972 -47.71 -6.88 -9.15
CA VAL A 972 -48.48 -8.02 -9.69
C VAL A 972 -49.91 -7.59 -10.08
N GLN A 973 -50.46 -6.56 -9.44
CA GLN A 973 -51.81 -6.06 -9.75
C GLN A 973 -51.87 -5.08 -10.94
N LYS A 974 -50.74 -4.54 -11.41
CA LYS A 974 -50.70 -3.67 -12.60
C LYS A 974 -50.64 -4.44 -13.92
N GLU A 975 -50.20 -5.70 -13.93
CA GLU A 975 -50.17 -6.53 -15.16
C GLU A 975 -51.49 -7.25 -15.45
N LEU A 976 -52.43 -7.31 -14.50
CA LEU A 976 -53.64 -8.11 -14.65
C LEU A 976 -54.91 -7.34 -15.03
N HIS A 977 -54.90 -6.01 -15.05
CA HIS A 977 -56.08 -5.20 -15.41
C HIS A 977 -55.69 -4.02 -16.29
N MET A 978 -55.68 -4.21 -17.62
CA MET A 978 -56.28 -3.32 -18.64
C MET A 978 -55.74 -3.64 -20.04
N ASP A 979 -56.32 -4.67 -20.67
CA ASP A 979 -56.60 -4.65 -22.11
C ASP A 979 -58.07 -4.25 -22.27
N SER A 980 -58.35 -2.95 -22.38
CA SER A 980 -59.45 -2.40 -23.18
C SER A 980 -59.59 -0.88 -23.00
N GLU A 981 -59.80 -0.23 -24.14
CA GLU A 981 -60.34 1.12 -24.34
C GLU A 981 -59.41 2.33 -24.15
N VAL A 982 -58.93 2.78 -25.32
CA VAL A 982 -58.58 4.16 -25.65
C VAL A 982 -59.67 5.13 -25.16
N THR A 983 -59.30 6.07 -24.29
CA THR A 983 -59.73 7.48 -24.39
C THR A 983 -58.75 8.39 -23.66
N THR A 984 -58.47 9.51 -24.33
CA THR A 984 -57.62 10.63 -23.98
C THR A 984 -58.05 11.36 -22.70
N ASN A 985 -57.11 11.74 -21.83
CA ASN A 985 -57.05 13.09 -21.25
C ASN A 985 -55.67 13.39 -20.63
N ASN A 986 -55.23 14.61 -20.93
CA ASN A 986 -53.93 15.21 -20.64
C ASN A 986 -53.73 15.59 -19.17
N GLU A 987 -52.58 15.25 -18.60
CA GLU A 987 -51.85 16.04 -17.60
C GLU A 987 -50.35 16.08 -18.00
N PRO A 988 -49.61 17.17 -17.69
CA PRO A 988 -48.40 17.52 -18.42
C PRO A 988 -47.23 16.61 -18.06
N VAL A 989 -46.68 15.95 -19.09
CA VAL A 989 -45.40 15.24 -19.03
C VAL A 989 -44.30 16.26 -18.69
N ALA A 990 -43.57 16.03 -17.59
CA ALA A 990 -42.39 16.81 -17.26
C ALA A 990 -41.42 16.80 -18.46
N SER A 991 -41.06 17.99 -18.96
CA SER A 991 -40.20 18.11 -20.12
C SER A 991 -38.80 17.57 -19.80
N GLU A 992 -38.45 16.41 -20.36
CA GLU A 992 -37.10 15.85 -20.23
C GLU A 992 -36.05 16.85 -20.72
N LEU A 993 -35.04 17.09 -19.87
CA LEU A 993 -33.87 17.89 -20.22
C LEU A 993 -32.90 17.01 -21.00
N MET A 994 -32.61 17.38 -22.24
CA MET A 994 -31.64 16.72 -23.09
C MET A 994 -30.35 17.54 -23.14
N ALA A 995 -29.23 16.91 -22.80
CA ALA A 995 -27.89 17.45 -22.99
C ALA A 995 -27.20 16.77 -24.17
N SER A 996 -26.59 17.54 -25.06
CA SER A 996 -25.72 17.01 -26.11
C SER A 996 -24.38 17.72 -26.07
N VAL A 997 -23.31 16.93 -26.15
CA VAL A 997 -21.94 17.42 -26.04
C VAL A 997 -21.23 17.21 -27.38
N GLN A 998 -20.56 18.25 -27.86
CA GLN A 998 -19.74 18.18 -29.07
C GLN A 998 -18.35 18.74 -28.79
N VAL A 999 -17.31 18.07 -29.29
CA VAL A 999 -15.94 18.59 -29.24
C VAL A 999 -15.64 19.33 -30.54
N LEU A 1000 -15.18 20.57 -30.45
CA LEU A 1000 -14.75 21.39 -31.58
C LEU A 1000 -13.28 21.77 -31.41
N THR A 1001 -12.41 21.28 -32.29
CA THR A 1001 -10.99 21.63 -32.28
C THR A 1001 -10.73 22.81 -33.21
N LEU A 1002 -10.28 23.93 -32.65
CA LEU A 1002 -9.98 25.14 -33.40
C LEU A 1002 -8.46 25.39 -33.41
N PRO A 1003 -7.88 25.75 -34.56
CA PRO A 1003 -6.47 26.11 -34.64
C PRO A 1003 -6.21 27.49 -34.03
N VAL A 1004 -4.92 27.87 -33.97
CA VAL A 1004 -4.50 29.20 -33.51
C VAL A 1004 -5.21 30.29 -34.32
N GLY A 1005 -5.92 31.17 -33.62
CA GLY A 1005 -6.74 32.23 -34.21
C GLY A 1005 -7.76 32.79 -33.23
N THR A 1006 -8.47 33.83 -33.66
CA THR A 1006 -9.53 34.48 -32.89
C THR A 1006 -10.88 34.15 -33.52
N TYR A 1007 -11.78 33.57 -32.73
CA TYR A 1007 -13.07 33.05 -33.17
C TYR A 1007 -14.21 33.70 -32.39
N ALA A 1008 -15.30 34.03 -33.08
CA ALA A 1008 -16.55 34.50 -32.49
C ALA A 1008 -17.62 33.41 -32.62
N PHE A 1009 -18.25 33.07 -31.51
CA PHE A 1009 -19.42 32.19 -31.43
C PHE A 1009 -20.65 33.06 -31.24
N THR A 1010 -21.59 33.01 -32.17
CA THR A 1010 -22.82 33.82 -32.15
C THR A 1010 -24.06 32.98 -32.41
N VAL A 1011 -25.18 33.29 -31.76
CA VAL A 1011 -26.47 32.63 -32.05
C VAL A 1011 -27.09 33.26 -33.30
N GLN A 1012 -27.25 32.51 -34.39
CA GLN A 1012 -27.82 33.04 -35.64
C GLN A 1012 -29.35 32.95 -35.73
N GLY A 1013 -30.00 32.19 -34.85
CA GLY A 1013 -31.45 32.10 -34.77
C GLY A 1013 -31.94 30.87 -34.00
N GLY A 1014 -33.08 31.01 -33.32
CA GLY A 1014 -33.73 29.99 -32.49
C GLY A 1014 -34.97 30.58 -31.81
N ALA A 1015 -35.97 29.75 -31.51
CA ALA A 1015 -37.23 30.21 -30.93
C ALA A 1015 -37.01 31.00 -29.62
N SER A 1016 -37.85 32.01 -29.35
CA SER A 1016 -37.76 32.81 -28.11
C SER A 1016 -37.77 31.91 -26.88
N PRO A 1017 -36.84 32.08 -25.93
CA PRO A 1017 -36.74 31.23 -24.75
C PRO A 1017 -38.03 31.32 -23.93
N ALA A 1018 -38.58 30.18 -23.53
CA ALA A 1018 -39.64 30.12 -22.53
C ALA A 1018 -38.98 30.20 -21.15
N GLU A 1019 -39.33 31.21 -20.35
CA GLU A 1019 -38.90 31.31 -18.96
C GLU A 1019 -39.53 30.16 -18.16
N ALA A 1020 -38.71 29.15 -17.83
CA ALA A 1020 -39.01 28.15 -16.82
C ALA A 1020 -38.08 28.42 -15.63
N ASP A 1021 -38.68 28.59 -14.45
CA ASP A 1021 -38.11 28.82 -13.10
C ASP A 1021 -36.66 29.36 -12.97
N GLU A 1022 -36.55 30.48 -12.26
CA GLU A 1022 -35.53 31.55 -12.18
C GLU A 1022 -34.02 31.32 -12.42
N ASP A 1023 -33.50 30.14 -12.75
CA ASP A 1023 -32.03 29.92 -12.86
C ASP A 1023 -31.51 29.26 -14.15
N LEU A 1024 -32.35 28.86 -15.12
CA LEU A 1024 -31.85 28.24 -16.37
C LEU A 1024 -32.68 28.55 -17.62
N ILE A 1025 -32.11 29.35 -18.54
CA ILE A 1025 -32.72 29.66 -19.84
C ILE A 1025 -32.46 28.48 -20.81
N LEU A 1026 -33.51 27.89 -21.38
CA LEU A 1026 -33.39 26.80 -22.36
C LEU A 1026 -34.08 27.15 -23.69
N PRO A 1027 -33.52 26.76 -24.85
CA PRO A 1027 -32.25 26.05 -25.02
C PRO A 1027 -31.02 26.93 -24.68
N ALA A 1028 -29.92 26.34 -24.22
CA ALA A 1028 -28.66 27.03 -23.90
C ALA A 1028 -27.45 26.21 -24.36
N LEU A 1029 -26.36 26.89 -24.74
CA LEU A 1029 -25.11 26.25 -25.18
C LEU A 1029 -23.91 26.82 -24.42
N GLN A 1030 -23.16 25.97 -23.71
CA GLN A 1030 -21.92 26.35 -23.06
C GLN A 1030 -20.71 26.08 -23.94
N VAL A 1031 -19.77 27.03 -24.01
CA VAL A 1031 -18.45 26.85 -24.63
C VAL A 1031 -17.40 26.61 -23.56
N GLY A 1032 -17.06 25.34 -23.31
CA GLY A 1032 -16.08 24.91 -22.31
C GLY A 1032 -14.77 24.44 -22.92
N LEU A 1033 -13.75 24.24 -22.09
CA LEU A 1033 -12.54 23.51 -22.49
C LEU A 1033 -12.83 22.00 -22.46
N ALA A 1034 -12.44 21.27 -23.50
CA ALA A 1034 -12.55 19.81 -23.46
C ALA A 1034 -11.50 19.23 -22.50
N PRO A 1035 -11.81 18.13 -21.77
CA PRO A 1035 -10.87 17.47 -20.86
C PRO A 1035 -9.84 16.62 -21.63
N VAL A 1036 -9.16 17.26 -22.58
CA VAL A 1036 -8.14 16.68 -23.46
C VAL A 1036 -6.93 17.63 -23.42
N ASN A 1037 -5.73 17.11 -23.16
CA ASN A 1037 -4.51 17.92 -23.12
C ASN A 1037 -4.27 18.56 -24.49
N SER A 1038 -4.64 19.83 -24.62
CA SER A 1038 -4.43 20.64 -25.82
C SER A 1038 -3.08 21.37 -25.68
N PRO A 1039 -2.22 21.38 -26.71
CA PRO A 1039 -0.91 22.06 -26.64
C PRO A 1039 -1.03 23.60 -26.68
N GLY A 1040 -2.20 24.14 -27.05
CA GLY A 1040 -2.49 25.57 -27.07
C GLY A 1040 -3.15 26.11 -25.79
N THR A 1041 -3.02 27.41 -25.59
CA THR A 1041 -3.70 28.22 -24.56
C THR A 1041 -4.90 28.95 -25.16
N ILE A 1042 -5.97 29.12 -24.39
CA ILE A 1042 -7.19 29.79 -24.85
C ILE A 1042 -7.68 30.82 -23.82
N GLU A 1043 -8.14 31.95 -24.32
CA GLU A 1043 -8.75 33.02 -23.55
C GLU A 1043 -10.16 33.30 -24.11
N PHE A 1044 -11.16 33.41 -23.23
CA PHE A 1044 -12.54 33.71 -23.61
C PHE A 1044 -12.94 35.12 -23.17
N VAL A 1045 -13.61 35.85 -24.06
CA VAL A 1045 -14.19 37.18 -23.78
C VAL A 1045 -15.68 37.11 -24.12
N ALA A 1046 -16.53 37.19 -23.09
CA ALA A 1046 -17.99 37.21 -23.24
C ALA A 1046 -18.49 38.63 -23.54
N GLY A 1047 -19.53 38.75 -24.38
CA GLY A 1047 -20.19 40.03 -24.66
C GLY A 1047 -20.95 40.60 -23.45
N ALA A 1048 -21.28 41.90 -23.48
CA ALA A 1048 -21.89 42.62 -22.35
C ALA A 1048 -23.25 42.06 -21.87
N THR A 1049 -23.93 41.27 -22.71
CA THR A 1049 -25.22 40.64 -22.41
C THR A 1049 -25.12 39.13 -22.20
N THR A 1050 -23.93 38.54 -22.34
CA THR A 1050 -23.68 37.09 -22.26
C THR A 1050 -23.30 36.72 -20.81
N LEU A 1051 -24.00 35.74 -20.24
CA LEU A 1051 -23.73 35.27 -18.87
C LEU A 1051 -22.62 34.21 -18.90
N ASP A 1052 -21.40 34.64 -18.61
CA ASP A 1052 -20.18 33.81 -18.66
C ASP A 1052 -20.01 33.12 -20.03
N ARG A 1053 -19.84 31.78 -20.09
CA ARG A 1053 -19.60 31.04 -21.35
C ARG A 1053 -20.88 30.43 -21.96
N TRP A 1054 -22.06 30.95 -21.62
CA TRP A 1054 -23.34 30.43 -22.09
C TRP A 1054 -23.98 31.31 -23.17
N LEU A 1055 -24.38 30.69 -24.28
CA LEU A 1055 -25.12 31.31 -25.39
C LEU A 1055 -26.56 30.82 -25.36
N ALA A 1056 -27.53 31.72 -25.24
CA ALA A 1056 -28.96 31.39 -25.21
C ALA A 1056 -29.84 32.32 -26.07
N ARG A 1057 -29.42 33.57 -26.31
CA ARG A 1057 -30.20 34.60 -27.01
C ARG A 1057 -29.54 35.00 -28.34
N SER A 1058 -30.33 35.52 -29.28
CA SER A 1058 -29.93 35.86 -30.67
C SER A 1058 -28.81 36.90 -30.81
N ASN A 1059 -28.38 37.53 -29.72
CA ASN A 1059 -27.29 38.52 -29.68
C ASN A 1059 -26.13 38.09 -28.78
N ASP A 1060 -26.19 36.89 -28.18
CA ASP A 1060 -25.11 36.41 -27.34
C ASP A 1060 -23.89 36.10 -28.20
N ILE A 1061 -22.74 36.62 -27.76
CA ILE A 1061 -21.45 36.42 -28.41
C ILE A 1061 -20.40 36.01 -27.37
N ILE A 1062 -19.57 35.05 -27.75
CA ILE A 1062 -18.35 34.68 -27.03
C ILE A 1062 -17.20 34.73 -28.03
N ILE A 1063 -16.14 35.46 -27.68
CA ILE A 1063 -14.90 35.47 -28.46
C ILE A 1063 -13.90 34.55 -27.77
N ALA A 1064 -13.32 33.63 -28.53
CA ALA A 1064 -12.26 32.72 -28.10
C ALA A 1064 -10.97 33.04 -28.85
N LYS A 1065 -9.91 33.39 -28.12
CA LYS A 1065 -8.58 33.63 -28.67
C LYS A 1065 -7.67 32.45 -28.33
N ILE A 1066 -7.16 31.78 -29.35
CA ILE A 1066 -6.34 30.58 -29.21
C ILE A 1066 -4.90 30.90 -29.61
N SER A 1067 -3.93 30.56 -28.74
CA SER A 1067 -2.50 30.83 -28.91
C SER A 1067 -1.65 29.60 -28.58
N GLY A 1068 -0.59 29.33 -29.35
CA GLY A 1068 0.40 28.28 -29.03
C GLY A 1068 0.06 26.84 -29.45
N GLY A 1069 -1.03 26.62 -30.18
CA GLY A 1069 -1.42 25.31 -30.70
C GLY A 1069 -2.94 25.23 -30.91
N ASN A 1070 -3.42 24.11 -31.45
CA ASN A 1070 -4.86 23.88 -31.58
C ASN A 1070 -5.46 23.60 -30.20
N VAL A 1071 -6.65 24.12 -29.94
CA VAL A 1071 -7.38 23.90 -28.68
C VAL A 1071 -8.72 23.24 -28.97
N SER A 1072 -9.01 22.17 -28.24
CA SER A 1072 -10.31 21.48 -28.28
C SER A 1072 -11.27 22.09 -27.26
N LEU A 1073 -12.40 22.56 -27.78
CA LEU A 1073 -13.51 23.12 -27.02
C LEU A 1073 -14.61 22.07 -26.87
N LEU A 1074 -15.29 22.08 -25.73
CA LEU A 1074 -16.47 21.29 -25.46
C LEU A 1074 -17.71 22.20 -25.55
N LEU A 1075 -18.54 21.98 -26.56
CA LEU A 1075 -19.82 22.66 -26.73
C LEU A 1075 -20.91 21.80 -26.09
N THR A 1076 -21.49 22.27 -24.99
CA THR A 1076 -22.55 21.54 -24.27
C THR A 1076 -23.89 22.24 -24.50
N SER A 1077 -24.76 21.64 -25.30
CA SER A 1077 -26.13 22.13 -25.55
C SER A 1077 -27.10 21.49 -24.55
N LEU A 1078 -27.88 22.31 -23.86
CA LEU A 1078 -28.97 21.92 -22.98
C LEU A 1078 -30.29 22.38 -23.60
N ARG A 1079 -31.28 21.48 -23.70
CA ARG A 1079 -32.62 21.82 -24.18
C ARG A 1079 -33.69 21.00 -23.49
N SER A 1080 -34.93 21.47 -23.47
CA SER A 1080 -36.07 20.61 -23.15
C SER A 1080 -36.47 19.76 -24.36
N SER A 1081 -37.20 18.66 -24.15
CA SER A 1081 -37.76 17.83 -25.22
C SER A 1081 -38.64 18.60 -26.23
N THR A 1082 -39.15 19.79 -25.85
CA THR A 1082 -39.98 20.66 -26.68
C THR A 1082 -39.26 21.87 -27.30
N SER A 1083 -37.99 22.12 -26.94
CA SER A 1083 -37.23 23.29 -27.39
C SER A 1083 -36.50 23.05 -28.72
N SER A 1084 -36.51 24.05 -29.62
CA SER A 1084 -35.70 24.02 -30.86
C SER A 1084 -34.20 24.06 -30.54
N VAL A 1085 -33.36 23.48 -31.40
CA VAL A 1085 -31.88 23.56 -31.25
C VAL A 1085 -31.41 24.99 -31.53
N LEU A 1086 -30.48 25.50 -30.72
CA LEU A 1086 -29.79 26.78 -31.00
C LEU A 1086 -28.90 26.63 -32.24
N ALA A 1087 -29.11 27.47 -33.25
CA ALA A 1087 -28.18 27.58 -34.37
C ALA A 1087 -27.01 28.48 -33.98
N ILE A 1088 -25.82 27.90 -33.85
CA ILE A 1088 -24.59 28.61 -33.50
C ILE A 1088 -23.73 28.76 -34.74
N ASP A 1089 -23.28 29.98 -34.98
CA ASP A 1089 -22.30 30.33 -36.01
C ASP A 1089 -20.94 30.58 -35.36
N VAL A 1090 -19.90 29.97 -35.91
CA VAL A 1090 -18.52 30.08 -35.43
C VAL A 1090 -17.68 30.67 -36.54
N ARG A 1091 -17.25 31.92 -36.37
CA ARG A 1091 -16.50 32.66 -37.38
C ARG A 1091 -15.11 33.03 -36.89
N ARG A 1092 -14.10 32.81 -37.73
CA ARG A 1092 -12.75 33.31 -37.48
C ARG A 1092 -12.70 34.79 -37.86
N ILE A 1093 -12.35 35.67 -36.91
CA ILE A 1093 -12.45 37.13 -37.08
C ILE A 1093 -11.11 37.83 -37.32
N ASP A 1094 -9.99 37.09 -37.33
CA ASP A 1094 -8.63 37.62 -37.49
C ASP A 1094 -7.96 37.34 -38.85
N ALA A 1095 -8.70 36.84 -39.85
CA ALA A 1095 -8.21 36.61 -41.20
C ALA A 1095 -8.62 37.74 -42.18
N GLN A 1096 -7.71 38.15 -43.08
CA GLN A 1096 -8.08 39.05 -44.20
C GLN A 1096 -8.96 38.32 -45.23
N PRO A 1097 -9.91 39.02 -45.88
CA PRO A 1097 -10.93 38.39 -46.71
C PRO A 1097 -10.36 37.96 -48.06
N SER A 1098 -9.81 36.76 -48.12
CA SER A 1098 -9.47 36.08 -49.37
C SER A 1098 -10.07 34.67 -49.37
N GLY A 1099 -11.27 34.56 -49.95
CA GLY A 1099 -11.78 33.36 -50.63
C GLY A 1099 -12.10 32.13 -49.77
N ARG A 1100 -13.39 31.97 -49.46
CA ARG A 1100 -14.07 30.83 -48.78
C ARG A 1100 -13.77 30.70 -47.28
N ASP A 1101 -14.59 31.38 -46.48
CA ASP A 1101 -14.82 31.00 -45.10
C ASP A 1101 -15.51 29.61 -45.04
N PRO A 1102 -15.06 28.69 -44.18
CA PRO A 1102 -15.80 27.47 -43.91
C PRO A 1102 -17.01 27.82 -43.02
N GLU A 1103 -18.21 27.87 -43.62
CA GLU A 1103 -19.47 27.83 -42.86
C GLU A 1103 -19.59 26.46 -42.19
N PHE A 1104 -19.44 26.43 -40.86
CA PHE A 1104 -19.69 25.23 -40.06
C PHE A 1104 -21.17 25.15 -39.68
N GLN A 1105 -21.98 24.45 -40.49
CA GLN A 1105 -23.32 24.03 -40.08
C GLN A 1105 -23.27 22.71 -39.31
N MET A 1106 -23.77 22.72 -38.07
CA MET A 1106 -23.93 21.53 -37.25
C MET A 1106 -24.96 20.56 -37.86
N LYS A 1107 -24.51 19.41 -38.35
CA LYS A 1107 -25.38 18.28 -38.70
C LYS A 1107 -25.56 17.37 -37.49
N GLY A 1108 -26.80 16.90 -37.26
CA GLY A 1108 -27.13 15.95 -36.19
C GLY A 1108 -26.37 14.62 -36.33
N PRO A 1109 -26.28 13.84 -35.23
CA PRO A 1109 -25.46 12.62 -35.21
C PRO A 1109 -25.98 11.60 -36.22
N ASP A 1110 -25.09 11.22 -37.14
CA ASP A 1110 -25.30 10.14 -38.10
C ASP A 1110 -25.26 8.77 -37.40
N LYS A 1111 -25.97 7.81 -37.96
CA LYS A 1111 -26.20 6.48 -37.36
C LYS A 1111 -24.90 5.72 -37.05
N ARG A 1112 -24.93 5.03 -35.89
CA ARG A 1112 -23.99 4.01 -35.38
C ARG A 1112 -23.27 3.23 -36.49
N SER A 1113 -21.94 3.26 -36.49
CA SER A 1113 -21.12 2.13 -36.96
C SER A 1113 -20.71 1.31 -35.75
N GLU A 1114 -21.09 0.03 -35.69
CA GLU A 1114 -20.66 -0.88 -34.63
C GLU A 1114 -19.15 -1.12 -34.72
N VAL A 1115 -18.41 -0.86 -33.64
CA VAL A 1115 -16.98 -1.18 -33.52
C VAL A 1115 -16.86 -2.68 -33.28
N LEU A 1116 -16.03 -3.37 -34.06
CA LEU A 1116 -15.87 -4.82 -33.94
C LEU A 1116 -14.97 -5.16 -32.73
N PRO A 1117 -15.32 -6.20 -31.96
CA PRO A 1117 -14.56 -6.59 -30.77
C PRO A 1117 -13.16 -7.11 -31.12
N ILE A 1118 -12.13 -6.52 -30.51
CA ILE A 1118 -10.72 -6.91 -30.66
C ILE A 1118 -10.14 -7.21 -29.28
N ARG A 1119 -9.43 -8.33 -29.17
CA ARG A 1119 -8.67 -8.67 -27.97
C ARG A 1119 -7.18 -8.51 -28.24
N VAL A 1120 -6.45 -7.96 -27.29
CA VAL A 1120 -5.00 -7.82 -27.38
C VAL A 1120 -4.37 -8.39 -26.13
N VAL A 1121 -3.29 -9.15 -26.30
CA VAL A 1121 -2.40 -9.57 -25.22
C VAL A 1121 -1.16 -8.71 -25.30
N ALA A 1122 -0.80 -8.00 -24.24
CA ALA A 1122 0.45 -7.25 -24.16
C ALA A 1122 1.28 -7.70 -22.95
N HIS A 1123 2.53 -8.10 -23.18
CA HIS A 1123 3.52 -8.35 -22.14
C HIS A 1123 4.06 -7.01 -21.65
N VAL A 1124 3.69 -6.61 -20.44
CA VAL A 1124 4.12 -5.37 -19.81
C VAL A 1124 5.27 -5.65 -18.85
N GLN A 1125 6.30 -4.81 -18.89
CA GLN A 1125 7.49 -4.91 -18.07
C GLN A 1125 7.14 -5.14 -16.58
N ASN A 1126 7.80 -6.11 -15.95
CA ASN A 1126 7.63 -6.49 -14.53
C ASN A 1126 6.20 -6.92 -14.12
N ILE A 1127 5.25 -6.94 -15.06
CA ILE A 1127 3.86 -7.36 -14.81
C ILE A 1127 3.56 -8.69 -15.51
N GLY A 1128 4.05 -8.88 -16.74
CA GLY A 1128 3.75 -10.07 -17.54
C GLY A 1128 2.68 -9.84 -18.59
N ASP A 1129 2.06 -10.90 -19.10
CA ASP A 1129 1.03 -10.81 -20.13
C ASP A 1129 -0.28 -10.26 -19.54
N LEU A 1130 -0.83 -9.23 -20.16
CA LEU A 1130 -2.11 -8.61 -19.81
C LEU A 1130 -3.06 -8.68 -20.99
N HIS A 1131 -4.33 -8.93 -20.71
CA HIS A 1131 -5.38 -9.04 -21.71
C HIS A 1131 -6.28 -7.82 -21.71
N PHE A 1132 -6.52 -7.28 -22.89
CA PHE A 1132 -7.33 -6.08 -23.12
C PHE A 1132 -8.45 -6.41 -24.11
N SER A 1133 -9.66 -5.95 -23.83
CA SER A 1133 -10.83 -6.16 -24.68
C SER A 1133 -11.53 -4.88 -25.15
N ASP A 1134 -11.31 -3.72 -24.50
CA ASP A 1134 -11.81 -2.40 -24.92
C ASP A 1134 -10.90 -1.26 -24.36
N ASP A 1135 -11.00 -0.07 -24.95
CA ASP A 1135 -10.24 1.18 -24.68
C ASP A 1135 -8.73 1.17 -25.03
N TRP A 1136 -7.84 0.98 -24.05
CA TRP A 1136 -6.39 1.16 -24.19
C TRP A 1136 -5.61 -0.09 -23.73
N ILE A 1137 -4.67 -0.53 -24.57
CA ILE A 1137 -3.74 -1.65 -24.32
C ILE A 1137 -2.50 -1.11 -23.58
N GLY A 1138 -2.24 -1.61 -22.37
CA GLY A 1138 -1.08 -1.24 -21.53
C GLY A 1138 -1.45 -0.78 -20.12
N CYS A 1139 -0.46 -0.58 -19.24
CA CYS A 1139 -0.67 -0.11 -17.85
C CYS A 1139 -0.38 1.39 -17.73
N LEU A 1140 -1.38 2.21 -18.08
CA LEU A 1140 -1.30 3.67 -18.00
C LEU A 1140 -1.47 4.15 -16.54
N GLY A 1141 -0.40 4.03 -15.74
CA GLY A 1141 -0.32 4.53 -14.36
C GLY A 1141 1.06 4.34 -13.71
N ASP A 1142 1.72 3.21 -14.03
CA ASP A 1142 2.93 2.77 -13.32
C ASP A 1142 4.25 3.03 -14.10
N ARG A 1143 4.20 3.76 -15.22
CA ARG A 1143 5.33 4.01 -16.17
C ARG A 1143 6.02 2.74 -16.73
N LEU A 1144 5.34 1.61 -16.76
CA LEU A 1144 5.86 0.33 -17.28
C LEU A 1144 5.53 0.15 -18.77
N TRP A 1145 6.49 -0.24 -19.60
CA TRP A 1145 6.32 -0.34 -21.06
C TRP A 1145 5.95 -1.74 -21.56
N ILE A 1146 5.42 -1.80 -22.78
CA ILE A 1146 5.09 -3.04 -23.51
C ILE A 1146 6.36 -3.61 -24.15
N GLU A 1147 6.71 -4.85 -23.79
CA GLU A 1147 7.85 -5.59 -24.38
C GLU A 1147 7.43 -6.51 -25.53
N ALA A 1148 6.16 -6.92 -25.55
CA ALA A 1148 5.57 -7.72 -26.62
C ALA A 1148 4.05 -7.57 -26.68
N PHE A 1149 3.43 -7.73 -27.85
CA PHE A 1149 1.98 -7.82 -27.96
C PHE A 1149 1.51 -8.76 -29.07
N ALA A 1150 0.29 -9.26 -28.94
CA ALA A 1150 -0.41 -10.09 -29.92
C ALA A 1150 -1.86 -9.63 -30.05
N VAL A 1151 -2.35 -9.48 -31.27
CA VAL A 1151 -3.74 -9.07 -31.56
C VAL A 1151 -4.57 -10.28 -32.00
N LEU A 1152 -5.78 -10.37 -31.44
CA LEU A 1152 -6.82 -11.35 -31.74
C LEU A 1152 -8.11 -10.63 -32.14
N SER A 1153 -8.53 -10.82 -33.39
CA SER A 1153 -9.87 -10.48 -33.86
C SER A 1153 -10.85 -11.62 -33.58
N VAL A 1154 -12.05 -11.29 -33.08
CA VAL A 1154 -13.15 -12.24 -32.83
C VAL A 1154 -14.41 -11.82 -33.61
N GLY A 1155 -15.36 -12.73 -33.80
CA GLY A 1155 -16.59 -12.43 -34.56
C GLY A 1155 -16.37 -12.36 -36.08
N GLU A 1156 -16.99 -11.39 -36.75
CA GLU A 1156 -17.08 -11.31 -38.22
C GLU A 1156 -15.73 -11.12 -38.96
N LEU A 1157 -14.69 -10.60 -38.30
CA LEU A 1157 -13.34 -10.51 -38.88
C LEU A 1157 -12.62 -11.87 -38.91
N GLY A 1158 -12.95 -12.81 -38.02
CA GLY A 1158 -12.23 -14.08 -37.85
C GLY A 1158 -10.78 -13.92 -37.34
N PRO A 1159 -10.14 -14.99 -36.83
CA PRO A 1159 -8.74 -14.94 -36.41
C PRO A 1159 -7.82 -14.74 -37.62
N GLY A 1160 -6.92 -13.75 -37.53
CA GLY A 1160 -5.86 -13.54 -38.53
C GLY A 1160 -6.13 -12.48 -39.60
N ALA A 1161 -7.26 -11.77 -39.50
CA ALA A 1161 -7.58 -10.65 -40.37
C ALA A 1161 -6.69 -9.42 -40.16
N ILE A 1162 -6.10 -9.29 -38.97
CA ILE A 1162 -5.21 -8.19 -38.60
C ILE A 1162 -3.75 -8.67 -38.65
N GLU A 1163 -2.91 -7.92 -39.36
CA GLU A 1163 -1.46 -8.05 -39.36
C GLU A 1163 -0.81 -6.93 -38.56
N TYR A 1164 0.23 -7.24 -37.79
CA TYR A 1164 0.94 -6.27 -36.97
C TYR A 1164 2.44 -6.54 -36.91
N CYS A 1165 3.23 -5.50 -36.67
CA CYS A 1165 4.67 -5.58 -36.44
C CYS A 1165 5.14 -4.54 -35.43
N ALA A 1166 6.27 -4.82 -34.78
CA ALA A 1166 6.89 -3.98 -33.77
C ALA A 1166 8.29 -3.55 -34.20
N VAL A 1167 8.75 -2.44 -33.65
CA VAL A 1167 10.11 -1.91 -33.84
C VAL A 1167 10.80 -1.91 -32.47
N TYR A 1168 11.95 -2.57 -32.38
CA TYR A 1168 12.77 -2.57 -31.16
C TYR A 1168 13.61 -1.28 -31.06
N ALA A 1169 14.08 -0.95 -29.86
CA ALA A 1169 14.95 0.22 -29.63
C ALA A 1169 16.21 0.28 -30.50
N ASN A 1170 16.71 -0.88 -30.97
CA ASN A 1170 17.85 -0.95 -31.90
C ASN A 1170 17.48 -0.68 -33.38
N GLY A 1171 16.22 -0.31 -33.66
CA GLY A 1171 15.70 -0.02 -35.00
C GLY A 1171 15.27 -1.24 -35.80
N THR A 1172 15.44 -2.46 -35.28
CA THR A 1172 15.04 -3.70 -35.98
C THR A 1172 13.53 -3.86 -35.95
N ARG A 1173 12.91 -4.10 -37.12
CA ARG A 1173 11.48 -4.35 -37.26
C ARG A 1173 11.19 -5.85 -37.31
N THR A 1174 10.17 -6.31 -36.61
CA THR A 1174 9.70 -7.70 -36.73
C THR A 1174 9.07 -7.93 -38.12
N PRO A 1175 8.96 -9.18 -38.60
CA PRO A 1175 8.06 -9.48 -39.72
C PRO A 1175 6.62 -9.08 -39.37
N TRP A 1176 5.78 -8.94 -40.39
CA TRP A 1176 4.33 -8.82 -40.20
C TRP A 1176 3.78 -10.16 -39.71
N LEU A 1177 3.12 -10.13 -38.55
CA LEU A 1177 2.58 -11.29 -37.85
C LEU A 1177 1.06 -11.19 -37.79
N SER A 1178 0.37 -12.33 -37.74
CA SER A 1178 -1.09 -12.45 -37.58
C SER A 1178 -1.41 -13.68 -36.72
N ASN A 1179 -2.69 -13.96 -36.43
CA ASN A 1179 -3.11 -15.19 -35.72
C ASN A 1179 -2.52 -15.35 -34.31
N GLN A 1180 -2.57 -14.30 -33.49
CA GLN A 1180 -2.06 -14.31 -32.10
C GLN A 1180 -0.55 -14.58 -31.96
N MET A 1181 0.20 -14.51 -33.06
CA MET A 1181 1.66 -14.65 -33.01
C MET A 1181 2.29 -13.44 -32.32
N LEU A 1182 2.99 -13.69 -31.21
CA LEU A 1182 3.56 -12.65 -30.38
C LEU A 1182 4.60 -11.81 -31.13
N CYS A 1183 4.40 -10.50 -31.12
CA CYS A 1183 5.29 -9.51 -31.70
C CYS A 1183 6.06 -8.78 -30.58
N GLY A 1184 7.35 -9.09 -30.43
CA GLY A 1184 8.19 -8.60 -29.32
C GLY A 1184 8.92 -9.74 -28.59
N SER A 1185 9.47 -9.47 -27.40
CA SER A 1185 10.14 -10.49 -26.57
C SER A 1185 9.70 -10.41 -25.11
N ARG A 1186 9.40 -11.55 -24.49
CA ARG A 1186 9.07 -11.63 -23.06
C ARG A 1186 10.34 -11.71 -22.20
N GLY A 1187 10.43 -10.91 -21.13
CA GLY A 1187 11.42 -11.08 -20.06
C GLY A 1187 12.87 -10.90 -20.48
N ARG A 1188 13.12 -10.16 -21.58
CA ARG A 1188 14.48 -9.82 -22.07
C ARG A 1188 14.82 -8.34 -21.88
N PHE A 1189 13.97 -7.56 -21.23
CA PHE A 1189 14.14 -6.12 -21.01
C PHE A 1189 14.39 -5.31 -22.30
N MET A 1190 13.88 -5.78 -23.45
CA MET A 1190 13.97 -5.05 -24.71
C MET A 1190 12.65 -4.32 -24.99
N PRO A 1191 12.62 -2.97 -24.95
CA PRO A 1191 11.40 -2.23 -25.22
C PRO A 1191 11.04 -2.23 -26.70
N ILE A 1192 9.74 -2.34 -26.98
CA ILE A 1192 9.16 -1.93 -28.26
C ILE A 1192 9.11 -0.41 -28.25
N VAL A 1193 9.62 0.26 -29.29
CA VAL A 1193 9.62 1.73 -29.43
C VAL A 1193 8.67 2.22 -30.53
N GLY A 1194 7.93 1.30 -31.14
CA GLY A 1194 6.88 1.61 -32.09
C GLY A 1194 6.21 0.36 -32.66
N CYS A 1195 5.02 0.53 -33.24
CA CYS A 1195 4.24 -0.55 -33.84
C CYS A 1195 3.50 -0.09 -35.11
N ALA A 1196 3.17 -1.03 -35.98
CA ALA A 1196 2.30 -0.79 -37.13
C ALA A 1196 1.29 -1.92 -37.27
N ILE A 1197 0.04 -1.59 -37.58
CA ILE A 1197 -1.10 -2.52 -37.59
C ILE A 1197 -1.91 -2.30 -38.88
N ARG A 1198 -2.34 -3.36 -39.56
CA ARG A 1198 -3.14 -3.27 -40.79
C ARG A 1198 -4.12 -4.44 -40.91
N LEU A 1199 -5.14 -4.26 -41.74
CA LEU A 1199 -6.01 -5.36 -42.18
C LEU A 1199 -5.41 -6.04 -43.41
N LYS A 1200 -5.60 -7.36 -43.55
CA LYS A 1200 -5.30 -8.06 -44.81
C LYS A 1200 -6.20 -7.55 -45.93
N SER A 1201 -5.70 -7.60 -47.18
CA SER A 1201 -6.34 -6.97 -48.35
C SER A 1201 -7.81 -7.36 -48.54
N GLU A 1202 -8.17 -8.61 -48.25
CA GLU A 1202 -9.55 -9.10 -48.37
C GLU A 1202 -10.53 -8.52 -47.32
N PHE A 1203 -10.03 -8.00 -46.19
CA PHE A 1203 -10.83 -7.33 -45.16
C PHE A 1203 -10.77 -5.80 -45.26
N ALA A 1204 -9.67 -5.26 -45.81
CA ALA A 1204 -9.48 -3.82 -46.00
C ALA A 1204 -10.45 -3.20 -47.03
N GLU A 1205 -11.15 -4.00 -47.83
CA GLU A 1205 -12.22 -3.52 -48.72
C GLU A 1205 -13.50 -3.15 -47.96
N ARG A 1206 -13.79 -3.85 -46.85
CA ARG A 1206 -15.03 -3.73 -46.07
C ARG A 1206 -14.86 -3.06 -44.71
N TYR A 1207 -13.68 -3.17 -44.10
CA TYR A 1207 -13.40 -2.64 -42.77
C TYR A 1207 -12.21 -1.67 -42.78
N GLU A 1208 -12.22 -0.72 -41.86
CA GLU A 1208 -11.10 0.20 -41.61
C GLU A 1208 -10.54 0.00 -40.20
N CYS A 1209 -9.24 0.21 -40.05
CA CYS A 1209 -8.48 -0.02 -38.83
C CYS A 1209 -7.68 1.23 -38.47
N TRP A 1210 -7.88 1.73 -37.24
CA TRP A 1210 -7.19 2.88 -36.67
C TRP A 1210 -6.45 2.49 -35.40
N TYR A 1211 -5.26 3.02 -35.19
CA TYR A 1211 -4.52 2.81 -33.95
C TYR A 1211 -3.66 4.01 -33.55
N SER A 1212 -3.55 4.23 -32.24
CA SER A 1212 -2.72 5.27 -31.64
C SER A 1212 -1.87 4.67 -30.53
N ALA A 1213 -0.65 5.17 -30.30
CA ALA A 1213 0.23 4.71 -29.23
C ALA A 1213 0.61 5.85 -28.29
N ARG A 1214 0.77 5.52 -27.00
CA ARG A 1214 1.39 6.35 -25.96
C ARG A 1214 2.75 5.78 -25.61
N PHE A 1215 3.68 6.67 -25.30
CA PHE A 1215 5.05 6.33 -24.94
C PHE A 1215 5.38 6.80 -23.54
N VAL A 1216 6.42 6.21 -22.92
CA VAL A 1216 6.76 6.44 -21.51
C VAL A 1216 7.11 7.91 -21.23
N SER A 1217 7.62 8.63 -22.22
CA SER A 1217 7.85 10.08 -22.13
C SER A 1217 6.58 10.92 -21.94
N GLY A 1218 5.39 10.34 -22.15
CA GLY A 1218 4.11 11.04 -22.15
C GLY A 1218 3.61 11.44 -23.56
N ASN A 1219 4.41 11.24 -24.61
CA ASN A 1219 4.02 11.50 -25.99
C ASN A 1219 2.92 10.52 -26.47
N THR A 1220 1.98 11.00 -27.28
CA THR A 1220 0.98 10.19 -27.98
C THR A 1220 1.15 10.36 -29.50
N SER A 1221 1.14 9.26 -30.25
CA SER A 1221 1.34 9.21 -31.70
C SER A 1221 0.15 8.47 -32.34
N GLY A 1222 -0.49 9.04 -33.37
CA GLY A 1222 -1.69 8.51 -34.02
C GLY A 1222 -2.92 9.43 -33.94
N PRO A 1223 -4.10 9.03 -34.45
CA PRO A 1223 -4.38 7.73 -35.04
C PRO A 1223 -3.75 7.56 -36.43
N PHE A 1224 -3.14 6.41 -36.66
CA PHE A 1224 -2.61 5.98 -37.94
C PHE A 1224 -3.53 4.91 -38.55
N MET A 1225 -3.43 4.73 -39.87
CA MET A 1225 -4.19 3.73 -40.61
C MET A 1225 -3.26 2.93 -41.54
N HIS A 1226 -3.77 1.81 -42.05
CA HIS A 1226 -3.17 1.08 -43.19
C HIS A 1226 -1.69 0.65 -43.01
N GLY A 1227 -1.25 0.39 -41.77
CA GLY A 1227 0.09 -0.14 -41.49
C GLY A 1227 1.22 0.90 -41.44
N GLU A 1228 0.88 2.18 -41.28
CA GLU A 1228 1.84 3.26 -41.02
C GLU A 1228 2.56 3.08 -39.67
N LEU A 1229 3.84 3.47 -39.59
CA LEU A 1229 4.61 3.24 -38.36
C LEU A 1229 4.23 4.25 -37.27
N CYS A 1230 3.63 3.77 -36.18
CA CYS A 1230 3.34 4.54 -34.99
C CYS A 1230 4.53 4.47 -34.01
N ARG A 1231 5.23 5.59 -33.81
CA ARG A 1231 6.41 5.73 -32.91
C ARG A 1231 6.47 7.12 -32.30
N SER A 1232 7.22 7.28 -31.20
CA SER A 1232 7.54 8.58 -30.61
C SER A 1232 8.60 9.33 -31.43
N ASP A 1233 8.57 10.67 -31.37
CA ASP A 1233 9.63 11.53 -31.91
C ASP A 1233 10.86 11.61 -30.98
N VAL A 1234 10.74 11.08 -29.75
CA VAL A 1234 11.85 10.96 -28.79
C VAL A 1234 12.62 9.66 -29.08
N PRO A 1235 13.93 9.71 -29.38
CA PRO A 1235 14.71 8.52 -29.69
C PRO A 1235 14.74 7.49 -28.54
N GLY A 1236 14.40 6.24 -28.85
CA GLY A 1236 14.45 5.13 -27.89
C GLY A 1236 13.30 5.07 -26.88
N ASP A 1237 12.29 5.92 -27.04
CA ASP A 1237 11.15 6.04 -26.13
C ASP A 1237 10.23 4.80 -26.19
N PRO A 1238 10.10 4.04 -25.08
CA PRO A 1238 9.34 2.79 -25.05
C PRO A 1238 7.83 3.01 -25.23
N LEU A 1239 7.20 2.07 -25.92
CA LEU A 1239 5.76 1.96 -26.09
C LEU A 1239 5.12 1.67 -24.73
N TRP A 1240 4.39 2.63 -24.19
CA TRP A 1240 3.72 2.53 -22.89
C TRP A 1240 2.34 1.90 -23.02
N GLY A 1241 1.62 2.24 -24.09
CA GLY A 1241 0.35 1.63 -24.43
C GLY A 1241 -0.09 1.98 -25.85
N PHE A 1242 -1.12 1.31 -26.36
CA PHE A 1242 -1.74 1.69 -27.64
C PHE A 1242 -3.23 1.38 -27.64
N GLU A 1243 -3.98 2.02 -28.52
CA GLU A 1243 -5.39 1.78 -28.77
C GLU A 1243 -5.56 1.30 -30.20
N LEU A 1244 -6.48 0.35 -30.42
CA LEU A 1244 -6.75 -0.25 -31.73
C LEU A 1244 -8.26 -0.38 -31.93
N ARG A 1245 -8.78 0.17 -33.01
CA ARG A 1245 -10.21 0.13 -33.37
C ARG A 1245 -10.39 -0.35 -34.80
N VAL A 1246 -11.39 -1.21 -35.02
CA VAL A 1246 -11.81 -1.66 -36.36
C VAL A 1246 -13.32 -1.48 -36.51
N ALA A 1247 -13.75 -0.87 -37.61
CA ALA A 1247 -15.17 -0.65 -37.90
C ALA A 1247 -15.46 -0.86 -39.40
N GLU A 1248 -16.73 -1.09 -39.75
CA GLU A 1248 -17.16 -1.24 -41.14
C GLU A 1248 -17.04 0.10 -41.88
N ARG A 1249 -16.53 0.05 -43.12
CA ARG A 1249 -16.45 1.23 -43.99
C ARG A 1249 -17.87 1.76 -44.23
N ALA A 1250 -18.09 3.04 -43.95
CA ALA A 1250 -19.32 3.69 -44.38
C ALA A 1250 -19.42 3.57 -45.91
N LEU A 1251 -20.50 2.92 -46.40
CA LEU A 1251 -20.79 2.84 -47.82
C LEU A 1251 -20.83 4.26 -48.39
N SER A 1252 -19.79 4.64 -49.14
CA SER A 1252 -19.75 5.93 -49.83
C SER A 1252 -20.87 5.94 -50.86
N GLY A 1253 -21.95 6.64 -50.55
CA GLY A 1253 -22.97 7.01 -51.52
C GLY A 1253 -22.31 7.80 -52.66
N THR A 1254 -22.32 7.18 -53.84
CA THR A 1254 -22.28 7.79 -55.18
C THR A 1254 -21.09 8.70 -55.52
N ARG A 1255 -20.19 8.16 -56.35
CA ARG A 1255 -19.57 8.89 -57.47
C ARG A 1255 -20.66 9.51 -58.34
N ASN A 1256 -20.74 10.85 -58.40
CA ASN A 1256 -20.75 11.64 -59.64
C ASN A 1256 -21.02 13.12 -59.35
N GLU A 1257 -20.46 13.97 -60.23
CA GLU A 1257 -20.59 15.44 -60.34
C GLU A 1257 -19.74 16.26 -59.36
N LEU A 1258 -18.86 17.18 -59.76
CA LEU A 1258 -18.29 17.63 -61.03
C LEU A 1258 -17.19 18.64 -60.65
N ALA A 1259 -16.08 18.61 -61.38
CA ALA A 1259 -15.06 19.67 -61.57
C ALA A 1259 -14.22 20.14 -60.36
#